data_AF-A0A225NSD8-F1
#
_entry.id   AF-A0A225NSD8-F1
#
_cell.length_a   1.000
_cell.length_b   1.000
_cell.length_c   1.000
_cell.angle_alpha   90.00
_cell.angle_beta   90.00
_cell.angle_gamma   90.00
#
_symmetry.space_group_name_H-M   'P 1'
#
loop_
_entity.id
_entity.type
_entity.pdbx_description
1 polymer ?
#
loop_
_entity_poly.entity_id
_entity_poly.type
_entity_poly.pdbx_seq_one_letter_code
_entity_poly.pdbx_strand_id
1 'polypeptide(L)'
;MRIILHIGPEQVGAERLQSLLAENREALAADGVLVPKSPGARNHTRLYMAVTDPDHVDPLRFNRGYGHPGRQAGLLASVRADLTREVAATKPEVMILTCAQLGASLHRLSELERLKALLTPLSDDIRVLAHLDEPARLLSRHYARQVLDGRAVSLAEELALAGEPDWWDGAMARMPQIAPAHGVFEETQGLPFWMDYTRLADHWEGVFGPGSVILRGFEAKRFDGKGILGEAAEGFGITADLQGLKTHKAGPGPAAPWLTRARLMNGLFLRMLAQGDRMLPRKLWRQLLDEVAVPGDPIDPGSLSLVSDRFAAANAALADRFAGLSDRLQHRPVPCPDWQEADPTKGFRATQYLSAFLPRIDRVTRQERKLAARTKGTNAQSGAPQLTEAGRSLLPASAIAHFEQLKTSPYAPHNRIGAVNEEELAAAFAPAPSRVLPTGSTGNVIVGCMKNEAPYILEWVAYHRAIGVDNFLIYTNGCEDGTDEILGRLDAMGIVHHRKNDDWKGKSPQQHALNQSLKEPVIVNAEWIIHIDVDEFMNIRCGNGTLDDFLAHVPEATNVAMTWRLFGHNGVTALEDRFVIDQFDTCAPKFCPKPHTVWGFKTMSRNIGAYKKISCHRPNQLRDDFRDQVKWVNGSGKDITRDAAENGWRSSKRSIGYDLLQLNHYALRSAESYLIKRQRGRALHVDRSIGINYWIRMDWSDHRDITIKRNIPRVREEYERLLADPELRAWHDKGFAWHRAKAEELHANPEFEDLYQQALELKLTGTERAAWALTLDMES
;
A
#
# COMPACT_ATOMS: atom_id res chain seq x y z
N MET A 1 -3.43 -33.25 2.61
CA MET A 1 -4.06 -31.97 2.23
C MET A 1 -4.45 -32.03 0.76
N ARG A 2 -5.63 -31.57 0.36
CA ARG A 2 -6.02 -31.38 -1.05
C ARG A 2 -5.68 -29.96 -1.50
N ILE A 3 -5.19 -29.79 -2.73
CA ILE A 3 -5.01 -28.47 -3.35
C ILE A 3 -6.10 -28.26 -4.39
N ILE A 4 -6.83 -27.16 -4.30
CA ILE A 4 -7.77 -26.72 -5.33
C ILE A 4 -7.17 -25.51 -6.03
N LEU A 5 -6.73 -25.72 -7.26
CA LEU A 5 -6.17 -24.71 -8.13
C LEU A 5 -7.26 -24.14 -9.04
N HIS A 6 -7.80 -22.99 -8.67
CA HIS A 6 -8.76 -22.25 -9.48
C HIS A 6 -8.06 -21.37 -10.52
N ILE A 7 -8.28 -21.67 -11.80
CA ILE A 7 -7.51 -21.13 -12.93
C ILE A 7 -8.23 -20.03 -13.73
N GLY A 8 -9.42 -19.61 -13.31
CA GLY A 8 -10.24 -18.60 -13.99
C GLY A 8 -11.17 -19.20 -15.06
N PRO A 9 -11.38 -18.50 -16.21
CA PRO A 9 -10.81 -17.21 -16.60
C PRO A 9 -11.39 -15.99 -15.85
N GLU A 10 -10.76 -14.83 -16.01
CA GLU A 10 -11.10 -13.60 -15.29
C GLU A 10 -12.53 -13.10 -15.56
N GLN A 11 -13.05 -13.33 -16.77
CA GLN A 11 -14.33 -12.79 -17.24
C GLN A 11 -15.58 -13.52 -16.70
N VAL A 12 -15.39 -14.56 -15.89
CA VAL A 12 -16.46 -15.46 -15.40
C VAL A 12 -16.46 -15.58 -13.87
N GLY A 13 -16.44 -14.43 -13.19
CA GLY A 13 -16.70 -14.37 -11.75
C GLY A 13 -15.51 -14.69 -10.84
N ALA A 14 -14.32 -14.90 -11.41
CA ALA A 14 -13.11 -15.19 -10.64
C ALA A 14 -12.79 -14.10 -9.60
N GLU A 15 -12.94 -12.82 -9.94
CA GLU A 15 -12.72 -11.70 -9.00
C GLU A 15 -13.67 -11.76 -7.79
N ARG A 16 -14.93 -12.16 -8.04
CA ARG A 16 -15.96 -12.28 -7.00
C ARG A 16 -15.62 -13.42 -6.04
N LEU A 17 -15.24 -14.59 -6.56
CA LEU A 17 -14.80 -15.73 -5.74
C LEU A 17 -13.52 -15.40 -4.97
N GLN A 18 -12.54 -14.76 -5.61
CA GLN A 18 -11.30 -14.32 -4.96
C GLN A 18 -11.58 -13.34 -3.80
N SER A 19 -12.51 -12.41 -3.97
CA SER A 19 -12.90 -11.48 -2.92
C SER A 19 -13.60 -12.21 -1.77
N LEU A 20 -14.51 -13.15 -2.07
CA LEU A 20 -15.21 -13.95 -1.07
C LEU A 20 -14.21 -14.76 -0.22
N LEU A 21 -13.29 -15.47 -0.87
CA LEU A 21 -12.26 -16.27 -0.22
C LEU A 21 -11.32 -15.39 0.63
N ALA A 22 -10.94 -14.22 0.12
CA ALA A 22 -10.03 -13.32 0.80
C ALA A 22 -10.64 -12.64 2.04
N GLU A 23 -11.92 -12.30 2.00
CA GLU A 23 -12.67 -11.69 3.11
C GLU A 23 -13.01 -12.72 4.20
N ASN A 24 -13.14 -14.00 3.84
CA ASN A 24 -13.51 -15.08 4.77
C ASN A 24 -12.35 -15.98 5.21
N ARG A 25 -11.10 -15.52 5.09
CA ARG A 25 -9.91 -16.35 5.42
C ARG A 25 -9.92 -16.93 6.82
N GLU A 26 -10.36 -16.18 7.82
CA GLU A 26 -10.38 -16.64 9.21
C GLU A 26 -11.43 -17.73 9.43
N ALA A 27 -12.63 -17.56 8.88
CA ALA A 27 -13.68 -18.57 8.90
C ALA A 27 -13.26 -19.84 8.16
N LEU A 28 -12.61 -19.69 7.00
CA LEU A 28 -12.05 -20.80 6.23
C LEU A 28 -10.95 -21.54 7.01
N ALA A 29 -10.06 -20.80 7.67
CA ALA A 29 -8.98 -21.40 8.46
C ALA A 29 -9.51 -22.18 9.66
N ALA A 30 -10.59 -21.72 10.29
CA ALA A 30 -11.26 -22.45 11.38
C ALA A 30 -11.82 -23.81 10.93
N ASP A 31 -12.18 -23.93 9.65
CA ASP A 31 -12.66 -25.16 8.99
C ASP A 31 -11.54 -25.94 8.27
N GLY A 32 -10.27 -25.69 8.62
CA GLY A 32 -9.13 -26.41 8.04
C GLY A 32 -8.81 -26.05 6.59
N VAL A 33 -9.33 -24.92 6.07
CA VAL A 33 -9.09 -24.45 4.70
C VAL A 33 -8.10 -23.28 4.68
N LEU A 34 -6.96 -23.47 4.01
CA LEU A 34 -5.97 -22.44 3.78
C LEU A 34 -6.20 -21.71 2.44
N VAL A 35 -6.38 -20.39 2.52
CA VAL A 35 -6.26 -19.48 1.36
C VAL A 35 -5.01 -18.62 1.58
N PRO A 36 -3.84 -19.02 1.05
CA PRO A 36 -2.57 -18.41 1.41
C PRO A 36 -2.50 -16.94 0.99
N LYS A 37 -1.68 -16.16 1.70
CA LYS A 37 -1.49 -14.72 1.41
C LYS A 37 -0.23 -14.47 0.57
N SER A 38 0.83 -15.27 0.74
CA SER A 38 2.12 -15.01 0.11
C SER A 38 2.13 -15.00 -1.43
N PRO A 39 1.29 -15.78 -2.15
CA PRO A 39 1.24 -15.69 -3.62
C PRO A 39 0.43 -14.46 -4.11
N GLY A 40 -0.23 -13.75 -3.19
CA GLY A 40 -1.07 -12.59 -3.45
C GLY A 40 -2.31 -12.58 -2.56
N ALA A 41 -2.63 -11.45 -1.93
CA ALA A 41 -3.70 -11.38 -0.93
C ALA A 41 -5.15 -11.56 -1.45
N ARG A 42 -5.39 -11.63 -2.75
CA ARG A 42 -6.73 -11.94 -3.31
C ARG A 42 -6.63 -12.79 -4.57
N ASN A 43 -5.92 -12.28 -5.57
CA ASN A 43 -5.53 -13.01 -6.76
C ASN A 43 -4.06 -13.43 -6.61
N HIS A 44 -3.77 -14.72 -6.69
CA HIS A 44 -2.45 -15.32 -6.46
C HIS A 44 -1.50 -15.08 -7.65
N THR A 45 -1.44 -13.84 -8.16
CA THR A 45 -0.67 -13.45 -9.34
C THR A 45 0.84 -13.73 -9.25
N ARG A 46 1.43 -13.83 -8.03
CA ARG A 46 2.83 -14.24 -7.90
C ARG A 46 3.04 -15.69 -8.31
N LEU A 47 2.04 -16.55 -8.15
CA LEU A 47 2.07 -17.93 -8.63
C LEU A 47 2.18 -17.95 -10.16
N TYR A 48 1.33 -17.20 -10.86
CA TYR A 48 1.38 -17.08 -12.33
C TYR A 48 2.74 -16.56 -12.81
N MET A 49 3.18 -15.40 -12.31
CA MET A 49 4.47 -14.81 -12.70
C MET A 49 5.68 -15.69 -12.37
N ALA A 50 5.55 -16.57 -11.36
CA ALA A 50 6.60 -17.51 -10.97
C ALA A 50 6.71 -18.70 -11.91
N VAL A 51 5.62 -19.08 -12.60
CA VAL A 51 5.59 -20.32 -13.39
C VAL A 51 5.68 -20.11 -14.90
N THR A 52 5.39 -18.91 -15.40
CA THR A 52 5.56 -18.60 -16.83
C THR A 52 7.02 -18.72 -17.26
N ASP A 53 7.25 -19.16 -18.49
CA ASP A 53 8.59 -19.40 -19.00
C ASP A 53 9.39 -18.10 -19.14
N PRO A 54 10.73 -18.15 -19.10
CA PRO A 54 11.56 -16.95 -19.10
C PRO A 54 11.28 -15.98 -20.25
N ASP A 55 10.95 -16.49 -21.43
CA ASP A 55 10.60 -15.75 -22.65
C ASP A 55 9.11 -15.40 -22.76
N HIS A 56 8.24 -16.02 -21.95
CA HIS A 56 6.83 -15.66 -21.80
C HIS A 56 6.67 -14.46 -20.84
N VAL A 57 7.14 -13.28 -21.27
CA VAL A 57 7.06 -12.06 -20.45
C VAL A 57 5.69 -11.40 -20.58
N ASP A 58 4.81 -11.68 -19.62
CA ASP A 58 3.44 -11.15 -19.54
C ASP A 58 3.36 -9.69 -19.01
N PRO A 59 2.19 -9.02 -19.12
CA PRO A 59 2.01 -7.66 -18.61
C PRO A 59 2.30 -7.49 -17.11
N LEU A 60 1.98 -8.46 -16.26
CA LEU A 60 2.27 -8.40 -14.82
C LEU A 60 3.77 -8.51 -14.58
N ARG A 61 4.47 -9.47 -15.21
CA ARG A 61 5.93 -9.60 -15.10
C ARG A 61 6.64 -8.35 -15.61
N PHE A 62 6.23 -7.80 -16.74
CA PHE A 62 6.83 -6.57 -17.25
C PHE A 62 6.65 -5.40 -16.28
N ASN A 63 5.41 -5.13 -15.86
CA ASN A 63 5.09 -3.98 -15.02
C ASN A 63 5.61 -4.09 -13.58
N ARG A 64 5.80 -5.31 -13.06
CA ARG A 64 6.32 -5.56 -11.71
C ARG A 64 7.83 -5.84 -11.67
N GLY A 65 8.50 -5.81 -12.83
CA GLY A 65 9.94 -6.01 -12.90
C GLY A 65 10.36 -7.47 -12.69
N TYR A 66 9.57 -8.44 -13.16
CA TYR A 66 9.93 -9.86 -13.21
C TYR A 66 10.17 -10.36 -14.65
N GLY A 67 10.29 -9.46 -15.63
CA GLY A 67 10.57 -9.83 -17.02
C GLY A 67 11.97 -10.42 -17.25
N HIS A 68 12.92 -10.25 -16.33
CA HIS A 68 14.25 -10.85 -16.46
C HIS A 68 14.24 -12.31 -15.95
N PRO A 69 14.83 -13.29 -16.65
CA PRO A 69 14.82 -14.70 -16.26
C PRO A 69 15.27 -14.94 -14.81
N GLY A 70 16.39 -14.35 -14.38
CA GLY A 70 16.87 -14.49 -13.00
C GLY A 70 15.91 -13.95 -11.92
N ARG A 71 15.14 -12.90 -12.22
CA ARG A 71 14.15 -12.36 -11.28
C ARG A 71 12.91 -13.26 -11.19
N GLN A 72 12.50 -13.85 -12.31
CA GLN A 72 11.43 -14.85 -12.33
C GLN A 72 11.83 -16.11 -11.55
N ALA A 73 13.05 -16.60 -11.73
CA ALA A 73 13.55 -17.77 -11.00
C ALA A 73 13.62 -17.51 -9.48
N GLY A 74 14.06 -16.33 -9.07
CA GLY A 74 14.02 -15.90 -7.67
C GLY A 74 12.60 -15.82 -7.11
N LEU A 75 11.64 -15.33 -7.89
CA LEU A 75 10.22 -15.32 -7.52
C LEU A 75 9.67 -16.74 -7.33
N LEU A 76 9.99 -17.67 -8.24
CA LEU A 76 9.62 -19.08 -8.14
C LEU A 76 10.12 -19.71 -6.84
N ALA A 77 11.37 -19.47 -6.49
CA ALA A 77 11.95 -19.97 -5.24
C ALA A 77 11.24 -19.36 -4.00
N SER A 78 10.96 -18.05 -4.01
CA SER A 78 10.25 -17.38 -2.92
C SER A 78 8.83 -17.92 -2.75
N VAL A 79 8.04 -18.01 -3.82
CA VAL A 79 6.66 -18.52 -3.75
C VAL A 79 6.63 -19.94 -3.20
N ARG A 80 7.57 -20.80 -3.62
CA ARG A 80 7.71 -22.16 -3.08
C ARG A 80 7.98 -22.16 -1.58
N ALA A 81 8.97 -21.38 -1.14
CA ALA A 81 9.36 -21.31 0.27
C ALA A 81 8.22 -20.76 1.15
N ASP A 82 7.54 -19.72 0.68
CA ASP A 82 6.47 -19.07 1.44
C ASP A 82 5.24 -19.98 1.57
N LEU A 83 4.83 -20.66 0.49
CA LEU A 83 3.75 -21.65 0.55
C LEU A 83 4.09 -22.82 1.47
N THR A 84 5.32 -23.32 1.41
CA THR A 84 5.79 -24.40 2.30
C THR A 84 5.66 -23.99 3.77
N ARG A 85 6.04 -22.75 4.08
CA ARG A 85 5.95 -22.19 5.43
C ARG A 85 4.50 -22.04 5.89
N GLU A 86 3.62 -21.49 5.06
CA GLU A 86 2.19 -21.32 5.40
C GLU A 86 1.51 -22.67 5.62
N VAL A 87 1.78 -23.67 4.78
CA VAL A 87 1.24 -25.03 4.94
C VAL A 87 1.78 -25.69 6.20
N ALA A 88 3.08 -25.57 6.49
CA ALA A 88 3.68 -26.15 7.70
C ALA A 88 3.11 -25.53 8.98
N ALA A 89 2.84 -24.21 8.96
CA ALA A 89 2.31 -23.47 10.10
C ALA A 89 0.82 -23.80 10.38
N THR A 90 0.02 -24.03 9.33
CA THR A 90 -1.44 -24.18 9.46
C THR A 90 -1.91 -25.62 9.37
N LYS A 91 -1.12 -26.53 8.78
CA LYS A 91 -1.45 -27.95 8.55
C LYS A 91 -2.88 -28.17 8.03
N PRO A 92 -3.28 -27.49 6.95
CA PRO A 92 -4.68 -27.46 6.53
C PRO A 92 -5.08 -28.78 5.84
N GLU A 93 -6.38 -29.05 5.82
CA GLU A 93 -6.96 -30.18 5.09
C GLU A 93 -7.12 -29.84 3.61
N VAL A 94 -7.51 -28.61 3.30
CA VAL A 94 -7.67 -28.09 1.94
C VAL A 94 -6.87 -26.79 1.79
N MET A 95 -6.16 -26.63 0.67
CA MET A 95 -5.56 -25.37 0.27
C MET A 95 -6.19 -24.89 -1.04
N ILE A 96 -6.70 -23.66 -1.07
CA ILE A 96 -7.26 -23.05 -2.27
C ILE A 96 -6.27 -22.04 -2.85
N LEU A 97 -5.79 -22.31 -4.06
CA LEU A 97 -5.00 -21.39 -4.85
C LEU A 97 -5.86 -20.82 -5.98
N THR A 98 -6.02 -19.51 -6.07
CA THR A 98 -6.86 -18.88 -7.09
C THR A 98 -6.08 -17.85 -7.89
N CYS A 99 -5.91 -18.11 -9.19
CA CYS A 99 -5.24 -17.20 -10.10
C CYS A 99 -5.86 -17.27 -11.49
N ALA A 100 -6.60 -16.21 -11.85
CA ALA A 100 -7.43 -16.18 -13.06
C ALA A 100 -6.63 -16.15 -14.38
N GLN A 101 -5.33 -15.88 -14.29
CA GLN A 101 -4.41 -15.85 -15.43
C GLN A 101 -4.01 -17.26 -15.90
N LEU A 102 -4.01 -18.24 -14.99
CA LEU A 102 -3.43 -19.56 -15.28
C LEU A 102 -4.10 -20.23 -16.48
N GLY A 103 -5.44 -20.32 -16.48
CA GLY A 103 -6.17 -21.06 -17.51
C GLY A 103 -6.18 -20.37 -18.87
N ALA A 104 -6.05 -19.04 -18.89
CA ALA A 104 -6.07 -18.25 -20.11
C ALA A 104 -4.70 -18.01 -20.73
N SER A 105 -3.62 -18.30 -20.00
CA SER A 105 -2.25 -17.95 -20.41
C SER A 105 -1.29 -19.15 -20.49
N LEU A 106 -1.42 -20.16 -19.62
CA LEU A 106 -0.48 -21.29 -19.63
C LEU A 106 -0.86 -22.32 -20.71
N HIS A 107 -0.29 -22.16 -21.90
CA HIS A 107 -0.42 -23.12 -23.01
C HIS A 107 0.82 -24.00 -23.22
N ARG A 108 1.95 -23.63 -22.61
CA ARG A 108 3.22 -24.33 -22.77
C ARG A 108 3.32 -25.45 -21.75
N LEU A 109 3.70 -26.65 -22.20
CA LEU A 109 3.86 -27.82 -21.33
C LEU A 109 4.84 -27.56 -20.18
N SER A 110 5.96 -26.89 -20.47
CA SER A 110 6.99 -26.49 -19.49
C SER A 110 6.45 -25.65 -18.34
N GLU A 111 5.46 -24.79 -18.59
CA GLU A 111 4.88 -23.91 -17.57
C GLU A 111 3.96 -24.69 -16.63
N LEU A 112 3.15 -25.62 -17.18
CA LEU A 112 2.32 -26.52 -16.38
C LEU A 112 3.17 -27.48 -15.56
N GLU A 113 4.21 -28.07 -16.14
CA GLU A 113 5.16 -28.94 -15.43
C GLU A 113 5.86 -28.19 -14.29
N ARG A 114 6.25 -26.94 -14.51
CA ARG A 114 6.86 -26.09 -13.49
C ARG A 114 5.88 -25.76 -12.36
N LEU A 115 4.62 -25.49 -12.69
CA LEU A 115 3.55 -25.28 -11.70
C LEU A 115 3.31 -26.55 -10.88
N LYS A 116 3.19 -27.71 -11.53
CA LYS A 116 3.05 -29.00 -10.85
C LYS A 116 4.25 -29.26 -9.93
N ALA A 117 5.47 -29.09 -10.42
CA ALA A 117 6.69 -29.28 -9.64
C ALA A 117 6.81 -28.32 -8.43
N LEU A 118 6.19 -27.14 -8.49
CA LEU A 118 6.08 -26.22 -7.35
C LEU A 118 5.10 -26.72 -6.29
N LEU A 119 3.99 -27.37 -6.70
CA LEU A 119 2.90 -27.79 -5.81
C LEU A 119 3.04 -29.21 -5.27
N THR A 120 3.63 -30.14 -6.04
CA THR A 120 3.85 -31.55 -5.66
C THR A 120 4.51 -31.73 -4.29
N PRO A 121 5.52 -30.94 -3.88
CA PRO A 121 6.08 -31.05 -2.53
C PRO A 121 5.09 -30.79 -1.39
N LEU A 122 3.97 -30.13 -1.67
CA LEU A 122 2.91 -29.82 -0.69
C LEU A 122 1.78 -30.85 -0.71
N SER A 123 1.44 -31.39 -1.89
CA SER A 123 0.44 -32.45 -2.06
C SER A 123 0.46 -33.05 -3.47
N ASP A 124 0.11 -34.34 -3.56
CA ASP A 124 -0.19 -35.04 -4.81
C ASP A 124 -1.68 -35.00 -5.19
N ASP A 125 -2.59 -34.63 -4.28
CA ASP A 125 -4.02 -34.46 -4.57
C ASP A 125 -4.29 -33.01 -5.00
N ILE A 126 -4.09 -32.73 -6.29
CA ILE A 126 -4.30 -31.42 -6.91
C ILE A 126 -5.51 -31.48 -7.85
N ARG A 127 -6.50 -30.62 -7.61
CA ARG A 127 -7.69 -30.45 -8.43
C ARG A 127 -7.67 -29.10 -9.12
N VAL A 128 -7.90 -29.09 -10.42
CA VAL A 128 -7.90 -27.89 -11.26
C VAL A 128 -9.34 -27.49 -11.50
N LEU A 129 -9.75 -26.32 -11.01
CA LEU A 129 -11.10 -25.80 -11.12
C LEU A 129 -11.14 -24.63 -12.09
N ALA A 130 -12.06 -24.66 -13.05
CA ALA A 130 -12.36 -23.53 -13.91
C ALA A 130 -13.87 -23.30 -14.03
N HIS A 131 -14.26 -22.04 -14.07
CA HIS A 131 -15.62 -21.64 -14.43
C HIS A 131 -15.64 -21.29 -15.91
N LEU A 132 -16.69 -21.62 -16.64
CA LEU A 132 -16.80 -21.35 -18.08
C LEU A 132 -18.19 -20.82 -18.41
N ASP A 133 -18.30 -20.16 -19.55
CA ASP A 133 -19.57 -19.71 -20.10
C ASP A 133 -19.72 -20.24 -21.53
N GLU A 134 -20.89 -20.07 -22.10
CA GLU A 134 -21.12 -20.28 -23.52
C GLU A 134 -20.11 -19.44 -24.35
N PRO A 135 -19.46 -20.05 -25.36
CA PRO A 135 -18.37 -19.45 -26.12
C PRO A 135 -18.60 -18.03 -26.63
N ALA A 136 -19.74 -17.74 -27.27
CA ALA A 136 -20.00 -16.41 -27.84
C ALA A 136 -20.12 -15.33 -26.74
N ARG A 137 -20.78 -15.64 -25.62
CA ARG A 137 -20.84 -14.73 -24.45
C ARG A 137 -19.49 -14.51 -23.80
N LEU A 138 -18.65 -15.53 -23.75
CA LEU A 138 -17.33 -15.41 -23.16
C LEU A 138 -16.40 -14.61 -24.06
N LEU A 139 -16.42 -14.89 -25.36
CA LEU A 139 -15.61 -14.18 -26.35
C LEU A 139 -15.90 -12.68 -26.37
N SER A 140 -17.17 -12.27 -26.34
CA SER A 140 -17.52 -10.84 -26.36
C SER A 140 -16.92 -10.08 -25.17
N ARG A 141 -16.96 -10.67 -23.96
CA ARG A 141 -16.34 -10.10 -22.75
C ARG A 141 -14.81 -10.13 -22.81
N HIS A 142 -14.25 -11.24 -23.27
CA HIS A 142 -12.79 -11.40 -23.37
C HIS A 142 -12.20 -10.41 -24.38
N TYR A 143 -12.76 -10.35 -25.58
CA TYR A 143 -12.36 -9.41 -26.63
C TYR A 143 -12.46 -7.95 -26.15
N ALA A 144 -13.59 -7.60 -25.52
CA ALA A 144 -13.75 -6.27 -24.95
C ALA A 144 -12.62 -5.93 -23.96
N ARG A 145 -12.25 -6.89 -23.10
CA ARG A 145 -11.13 -6.70 -22.17
C ARG A 145 -9.79 -6.57 -22.90
N GLN A 146 -9.50 -7.42 -23.87
CA GLN A 146 -8.26 -7.37 -24.64
C GLN A 146 -8.10 -6.04 -25.38
N VAL A 147 -9.15 -5.51 -26.02
CA VAL A 147 -9.15 -4.18 -26.66
C VAL A 147 -8.86 -3.10 -25.64
N LEU A 148 -9.53 -3.14 -24.51
CA LEU A 148 -9.29 -2.23 -23.40
C LEU A 148 -7.88 -2.37 -22.79
N ASP A 149 -7.24 -3.51 -23.04
CA ASP A 149 -5.90 -3.84 -22.60
C ASP A 149 -4.78 -3.53 -23.61
N GLY A 150 -5.13 -3.26 -24.87
CA GLY A 150 -4.17 -2.86 -25.91
C GLY A 150 -4.27 -3.65 -27.22
N ARG A 151 -5.28 -4.53 -27.37
CA ARG A 151 -5.53 -5.24 -28.63
C ARG A 151 -5.94 -4.28 -29.75
N ALA A 152 -5.30 -4.41 -30.90
CA ALA A 152 -5.54 -3.58 -32.08
C ALA A 152 -6.24 -4.33 -33.24
N VAL A 153 -6.42 -5.64 -33.10
CA VAL A 153 -7.03 -6.51 -34.10
C VAL A 153 -8.49 -6.76 -33.76
N SER A 154 -9.34 -6.85 -34.78
CA SER A 154 -10.80 -7.02 -34.63
C SER A 154 -11.18 -8.46 -34.30
N LEU A 155 -12.48 -8.70 -34.05
CA LEU A 155 -13.07 -10.04 -33.89
C LEU A 155 -13.08 -10.87 -35.18
N ALA A 156 -12.74 -10.28 -36.32
CA ALA A 156 -12.69 -10.99 -37.60
C ALA A 156 -11.71 -12.17 -37.57
N GLU A 157 -10.64 -12.09 -36.77
CA GLU A 157 -9.68 -13.18 -36.60
C GLU A 157 -10.32 -14.40 -35.92
N GLU A 158 -11.09 -14.21 -34.85
CA GLU A 158 -11.80 -15.31 -34.19
C GLU A 158 -12.89 -15.92 -35.07
N LEU A 159 -13.58 -15.09 -35.87
CA LEU A 159 -14.58 -15.58 -36.82
C LEU A 159 -13.93 -16.38 -37.97
N ALA A 160 -12.77 -15.96 -38.45
CA ALA A 160 -12.00 -16.74 -39.42
C ALA A 160 -11.51 -18.07 -38.80
N LEU A 161 -10.99 -18.01 -37.56
CA LEU A 161 -10.54 -19.19 -36.81
C LEU A 161 -11.68 -20.19 -36.54
N ALA A 162 -12.93 -19.71 -36.39
CA ALA A 162 -14.08 -20.60 -36.25
C ALA A 162 -14.31 -21.50 -37.48
N GLY A 163 -13.82 -21.10 -38.67
CA GLY A 163 -13.86 -21.91 -39.88
C GLY A 163 -12.70 -22.90 -40.04
N GLU A 164 -11.69 -22.86 -39.15
CA GLU A 164 -10.52 -23.74 -39.21
C GLU A 164 -10.75 -25.09 -38.53
N PRO A 165 -10.02 -26.15 -38.95
CA PRO A 165 -10.20 -27.49 -38.42
C PRO A 165 -9.79 -27.66 -36.96
N ASP A 166 -8.83 -26.86 -36.47
CA ASP A 166 -8.36 -26.87 -35.08
C ASP A 166 -8.24 -25.43 -34.56
N TRP A 167 -9.02 -25.11 -33.52
CA TRP A 167 -9.05 -23.76 -32.95
C TRP A 167 -7.76 -23.44 -32.17
N TRP A 168 -7.27 -24.39 -31.39
CA TRP A 168 -6.13 -24.18 -30.50
C TRP A 168 -4.85 -23.97 -31.31
N ASP A 169 -4.57 -24.84 -32.27
CA ASP A 169 -3.39 -24.71 -33.13
C ASP A 169 -3.47 -23.48 -34.02
N GLY A 170 -4.67 -23.16 -34.54
CA GLY A 170 -4.88 -21.92 -35.28
C GLY A 170 -4.68 -20.66 -34.41
N ALA A 171 -5.09 -20.68 -33.15
CA ALA A 171 -4.81 -19.59 -32.22
C ALA A 171 -3.31 -19.48 -31.89
N MET A 172 -2.62 -20.60 -31.65
CA MET A 172 -1.18 -20.66 -31.40
C MET A 172 -0.36 -20.15 -32.59
N ALA A 173 -0.73 -20.53 -33.81
CA ALA A 173 -0.06 -20.08 -35.03
C ALA A 173 -0.15 -18.55 -35.24
N ARG A 174 -1.13 -17.90 -34.60
CA ARG A 174 -1.37 -16.45 -34.67
C ARG A 174 -0.92 -15.71 -33.40
N MET A 175 -0.28 -16.40 -32.45
CA MET A 175 0.24 -15.73 -31.25
C MET A 175 1.28 -14.67 -31.63
N PRO A 176 1.22 -13.48 -31.00
CA PRO A 176 2.15 -12.42 -31.31
C PRO A 176 3.54 -12.77 -30.76
N GLN A 177 4.58 -12.30 -31.45
CA GLN A 177 5.91 -12.31 -30.86
C GLN A 177 5.95 -11.32 -29.68
N ILE A 178 6.23 -11.81 -28.47
CA ILE A 178 6.28 -11.01 -27.25
C ILE A 178 7.33 -9.89 -27.40
N ALA A 179 6.88 -8.65 -27.25
CA ALA A 179 7.72 -7.45 -27.27
C ALA A 179 7.22 -6.43 -26.24
N PRO A 180 7.54 -6.60 -24.94
CA PRO A 180 6.96 -5.80 -23.87
C PRO A 180 7.26 -4.31 -23.98
N ALA A 181 8.46 -3.95 -24.49
CA ALA A 181 8.84 -2.56 -24.75
C ALA A 181 7.94 -1.89 -25.81
N HIS A 182 7.31 -2.68 -26.69
CA HIS A 182 6.40 -2.22 -27.72
C HIS A 182 4.92 -2.41 -27.33
N GLY A 183 4.64 -2.88 -26.10
CA GLY A 183 3.28 -3.13 -25.62
C GLY A 183 2.64 -4.40 -26.20
N VAL A 184 3.45 -5.34 -26.70
CA VAL A 184 2.98 -6.60 -27.32
C VAL A 184 3.16 -7.76 -26.35
N PHE A 185 2.06 -8.46 -26.05
CA PHE A 185 1.93 -9.55 -25.10
C PHE A 185 0.95 -10.60 -25.64
N GLU A 186 1.18 -11.89 -25.38
CA GLU A 186 0.27 -12.97 -25.79
C GLU A 186 -1.13 -12.79 -25.18
N GLU A 187 -1.24 -12.38 -23.92
CA GLU A 187 -2.53 -12.21 -23.23
C GLU A 187 -3.38 -11.05 -23.78
N THR A 188 -2.71 -10.07 -24.39
CA THR A 188 -3.37 -8.85 -24.87
C THR A 188 -3.70 -8.94 -26.35
N GLN A 189 -2.78 -9.42 -27.19
CA GLN A 189 -3.01 -9.49 -28.65
C GLN A 189 -3.30 -10.90 -29.17
N GLY A 190 -3.01 -11.95 -28.40
CA GLY A 190 -3.25 -13.33 -28.79
C GLY A 190 -4.72 -13.70 -28.88
N LEU A 191 -5.01 -14.69 -29.72
CA LEU A 191 -6.35 -15.28 -29.81
C LEU A 191 -6.58 -16.25 -28.64
N PRO A 192 -7.81 -16.35 -28.12
CA PRO A 192 -8.10 -17.14 -26.92
C PRO A 192 -8.13 -18.65 -27.25
N PHE A 193 -6.95 -19.27 -27.31
CA PHE A 193 -6.77 -20.71 -27.58
C PHE A 193 -7.58 -21.61 -26.63
N TRP A 194 -7.69 -21.18 -25.37
CA TRP A 194 -8.37 -21.87 -24.27
C TRP A 194 -9.89 -21.95 -24.44
N MET A 195 -10.47 -21.31 -25.47
CA MET A 195 -11.89 -21.49 -25.82
C MET A 195 -12.23 -22.89 -26.32
N ASP A 196 -11.24 -23.66 -26.79
CA ASP A 196 -11.41 -25.10 -26.92
C ASP A 196 -11.34 -25.75 -25.53
N TYR A 197 -12.51 -25.82 -24.88
CA TYR A 197 -12.62 -26.34 -23.51
C TYR A 197 -12.23 -27.81 -23.39
N THR A 198 -12.37 -28.60 -24.46
CA THR A 198 -11.99 -30.00 -24.45
C THR A 198 -10.48 -30.10 -24.40
N ARG A 199 -9.81 -29.40 -25.32
CA ARG A 199 -8.35 -29.35 -25.37
C ARG A 199 -7.75 -28.66 -24.15
N LEU A 200 -8.44 -27.68 -23.56
CA LEU A 200 -8.05 -27.08 -22.28
C LEU A 200 -8.06 -28.12 -21.16
N ALA A 201 -9.15 -28.89 -21.01
CA ALA A 201 -9.21 -29.94 -19.99
C ALA A 201 -8.11 -30.98 -20.21
N ASP A 202 -7.93 -31.45 -21.44
CA ASP A 202 -6.93 -32.45 -21.78
C ASP A 202 -5.48 -31.94 -21.56
N HIS A 203 -5.21 -30.66 -21.86
CA HIS A 203 -3.91 -30.05 -21.63
C HIS A 203 -3.54 -30.04 -20.14
N TRP A 204 -4.49 -29.67 -19.27
CA TRP A 204 -4.27 -29.65 -17.83
C TRP A 204 -4.20 -31.08 -17.25
N GLU A 205 -5.08 -31.99 -17.67
CA GLU A 205 -5.04 -33.39 -17.20
C GLU A 205 -3.82 -34.16 -17.71
N GLY A 206 -3.26 -33.80 -18.86
CA GLY A 206 -2.01 -34.37 -19.35
C GLY A 206 -0.84 -34.17 -18.39
N VAL A 207 -0.89 -33.11 -17.57
CA VAL A 207 0.13 -32.82 -16.54
C VAL A 207 -0.35 -33.22 -15.14
N PHE A 208 -1.56 -32.85 -14.74
CA PHE A 208 -2.07 -33.05 -13.37
C PHE A 208 -2.73 -34.43 -13.15
N GLY A 209 -2.97 -35.19 -14.21
CA GLY A 209 -3.52 -36.54 -14.19
C GLY A 209 -4.99 -36.60 -14.65
N PRO A 210 -5.44 -37.74 -15.20
CA PRO A 210 -6.84 -37.91 -15.61
C PRO A 210 -7.82 -37.67 -14.47
N GLY A 211 -8.89 -36.91 -14.73
CA GLY A 211 -9.90 -36.55 -13.72
C GLY A 211 -9.44 -35.49 -12.71
N SER A 212 -8.31 -34.82 -12.93
CA SER A 212 -7.88 -33.71 -12.08
C SER A 212 -8.66 -32.43 -12.35
N VAL A 213 -9.24 -32.28 -13.55
CA VAL A 213 -9.95 -31.06 -13.96
C VAL A 213 -11.43 -31.12 -13.58
N ILE A 214 -11.95 -30.00 -13.12
CA ILE A 214 -13.35 -29.76 -12.78
C ILE A 214 -13.77 -28.49 -13.51
N LEU A 215 -14.75 -28.60 -14.41
CA LEU A 215 -15.32 -27.45 -15.10
C LEU A 215 -16.74 -27.16 -14.59
N ARG A 216 -17.04 -25.88 -14.37
CA ARG A 216 -18.34 -25.42 -13.84
C ARG A 216 -18.90 -24.25 -14.65
N GLY A 217 -20.22 -24.14 -14.73
CA GLY A 217 -20.90 -23.07 -15.45
C GLY A 217 -20.93 -21.75 -14.67
N PHE A 218 -20.65 -20.64 -15.35
CA PHE A 218 -20.80 -19.30 -14.80
C PHE A 218 -22.21 -18.75 -15.06
N GLU A 219 -22.89 -18.33 -13.99
CA GLU A 219 -24.17 -17.63 -14.07
C GLU A 219 -24.11 -16.30 -13.31
N ALA A 220 -24.20 -15.18 -14.04
CA ALA A 220 -24.05 -13.84 -13.47
C ALA A 220 -24.97 -13.59 -12.25
N LYS A 221 -26.25 -14.00 -12.33
CA LYS A 221 -27.21 -13.82 -11.22
C LYS A 221 -26.80 -14.57 -9.95
N ARG A 222 -26.25 -15.78 -10.10
CA ARG A 222 -25.75 -16.58 -8.98
C ARG A 222 -24.54 -15.91 -8.34
N PHE A 223 -23.58 -15.43 -9.14
CA PHE A 223 -22.34 -14.81 -8.67
C PHE A 223 -22.53 -13.39 -8.09
N ASP A 224 -23.50 -12.62 -8.59
CA ASP A 224 -23.77 -11.25 -8.15
C ASP A 224 -24.67 -11.17 -6.90
N GLY A 225 -25.35 -12.27 -6.57
CA GLY A 225 -26.27 -12.41 -5.45
C GLY A 225 -25.74 -13.27 -4.30
N LYS A 226 -26.65 -13.78 -3.46
CA LYS A 226 -26.31 -14.71 -2.36
C LYS A 226 -25.90 -16.10 -2.84
N GLY A 227 -26.23 -16.46 -4.09
CA GLY A 227 -25.92 -17.76 -4.68
C GLY A 227 -24.42 -18.07 -4.82
N ILE A 228 -23.56 -17.05 -4.72
CA ILE A 228 -22.11 -17.22 -4.74
C ILE A 228 -21.58 -18.02 -3.55
N LEU A 229 -22.28 -17.99 -2.41
CA LEU A 229 -21.90 -18.76 -1.23
C LEU A 229 -22.05 -20.26 -1.51
N GLY A 230 -23.19 -20.67 -2.08
CA GLY A 230 -23.42 -22.05 -2.50
C GLY A 230 -22.46 -22.47 -3.62
N GLU A 231 -22.17 -21.58 -4.56
CA GLU A 231 -21.16 -21.85 -5.60
C GLU A 231 -19.75 -22.06 -5.02
N ALA A 232 -19.35 -21.27 -4.02
CA ALA A 232 -18.06 -21.45 -3.37
C ALA A 232 -18.02 -22.77 -2.58
N ALA A 233 -19.09 -23.10 -1.84
CA ALA A 233 -19.22 -24.35 -1.12
C ALA A 233 -19.12 -25.57 -2.05
N GLU A 234 -19.87 -25.58 -3.15
CA GLU A 234 -19.87 -26.67 -4.12
C GLU A 234 -18.56 -26.74 -4.92
N GLY A 235 -18.06 -25.60 -5.40
CA GLY A 235 -16.90 -25.53 -6.28
C GLY A 235 -15.59 -25.83 -5.57
N PHE A 236 -15.42 -25.33 -4.35
CA PHE A 236 -14.21 -25.55 -3.54
C PHE A 236 -14.37 -26.68 -2.50
N GLY A 237 -15.55 -27.31 -2.41
CA GLY A 237 -15.80 -28.37 -1.44
C GLY A 237 -15.61 -27.90 0.01
N ILE A 238 -16.03 -26.67 0.33
CA ILE A 238 -15.89 -26.07 1.65
C ILE A 238 -17.23 -26.06 2.39
N THR A 239 -17.20 -26.30 3.70
CA THR A 239 -18.37 -26.32 4.59
C THR A 239 -18.49 -25.08 5.46
N ALA A 240 -17.46 -24.22 5.44
CA ALA A 240 -17.37 -23.05 6.30
C ALA A 240 -18.57 -22.11 6.14
N ASP A 241 -19.02 -21.55 7.27
CA ASP A 241 -20.05 -20.51 7.26
C ASP A 241 -19.44 -19.18 6.77
N LEU A 242 -19.63 -18.88 5.49
CA LEU A 242 -19.06 -17.71 4.85
C LEU A 242 -19.96 -16.49 4.99
N GLN A 243 -19.37 -15.36 5.36
CA GLN A 243 -20.00 -14.07 5.23
C GLN A 243 -20.13 -13.71 3.74
N GLY A 244 -21.38 -13.46 3.32
CA GLY A 244 -21.68 -13.07 1.95
C GLY A 244 -21.10 -11.70 1.59
N LEU A 245 -20.77 -11.53 0.30
CA LEU A 245 -20.36 -10.24 -0.22
C LEU A 245 -21.56 -9.32 -0.45
N LYS A 246 -21.30 -8.01 -0.49
CA LYS A 246 -22.31 -7.05 -0.96
C LYS A 246 -22.76 -7.41 -2.38
N THR A 247 -24.08 -7.48 -2.55
CA THR A 247 -24.72 -7.68 -3.85
C THR A 247 -24.31 -6.55 -4.77
N HIS A 248 -23.85 -6.90 -5.97
CA HIS A 248 -23.44 -5.94 -6.98
C HIS A 248 -24.17 -6.28 -8.26
N LYS A 249 -24.91 -5.32 -8.83
CA LYS A 249 -25.48 -5.50 -10.16
C LYS A 249 -24.42 -5.10 -11.18
N ALA A 250 -23.91 -6.06 -11.97
CA ALA A 250 -23.03 -5.72 -13.08
C ALA A 250 -23.70 -4.69 -14.01
N GLY A 251 -23.00 -3.59 -14.29
CA GLY A 251 -23.41 -2.63 -15.31
C GLY A 251 -23.29 -3.24 -16.72
N PRO A 252 -23.85 -2.59 -17.74
CA PRO A 252 -23.63 -3.03 -19.12
C PRO A 252 -22.12 -3.03 -19.43
N GLY A 253 -21.70 -3.99 -20.25
CA GLY A 253 -20.33 -4.03 -20.77
C GLY A 253 -19.98 -2.77 -21.59
N PRO A 254 -18.70 -2.58 -21.96
CA PRO A 254 -18.31 -1.45 -22.79
C PRO A 254 -19.05 -1.44 -24.13
N ALA A 255 -19.50 -0.26 -24.55
CA ALA A 255 -20.21 -0.07 -25.80
C ALA A 255 -19.38 -0.51 -27.02
N ALA A 256 -20.00 -1.18 -28.00
CA ALA A 256 -19.31 -1.63 -29.21
C ALA A 256 -18.66 -0.47 -30.00
N PRO A 257 -19.29 0.71 -30.19
CA PRO A 257 -18.62 1.87 -30.79
C PRO A 257 -17.38 2.34 -30.03
N TRP A 258 -17.37 2.26 -28.69
CA TRP A 258 -16.18 2.59 -27.90
C TRP A 258 -15.06 1.57 -28.13
N LEU A 259 -15.38 0.28 -28.18
CA LEU A 259 -14.39 -0.76 -28.47
C LEU A 259 -13.76 -0.55 -29.86
N THR A 260 -14.54 -0.17 -30.88
CA THR A 260 -14.01 0.22 -32.20
C THR A 260 -13.00 1.37 -32.08
N ARG A 261 -13.36 2.45 -31.37
CA ARG A 261 -12.44 3.59 -31.15
C ARG A 261 -11.17 3.17 -30.44
N ALA A 262 -11.31 2.38 -29.37
CA ALA A 262 -10.18 1.93 -28.57
C ALA A 262 -9.23 1.04 -29.38
N ARG A 263 -9.76 0.11 -30.18
CA ARG A 263 -8.98 -0.74 -31.07
C ARG A 263 -8.20 0.09 -32.11
N LEU A 264 -8.84 1.05 -32.75
CA LEU A 264 -8.19 1.96 -33.71
C LEU A 264 -7.08 2.79 -33.05
N MET A 265 -7.30 3.27 -31.82
CA MET A 265 -6.28 3.95 -31.03
C MET A 265 -5.11 3.02 -30.69
N ASN A 266 -5.38 1.79 -30.26
CA ASN A 266 -4.34 0.81 -29.95
C ASN A 266 -3.46 0.52 -31.17
N GLY A 267 -4.03 0.42 -32.38
CA GLY A 267 -3.25 0.23 -33.61
C GLY A 267 -2.28 1.38 -33.88
N LEU A 268 -2.63 2.61 -33.48
CA LEU A 268 -1.72 3.75 -33.55
C LEU A 268 -0.70 3.74 -32.41
N PHE A 269 -1.10 3.40 -31.19
CA PHE A 269 -0.19 3.31 -30.04
C PHE A 269 0.88 2.25 -30.25
N LEU A 270 0.51 1.05 -30.72
CA LEU A 270 1.47 -0.02 -31.01
C LEU A 270 2.45 0.39 -32.12
N ARG A 271 1.98 1.00 -33.21
CA ARG A 271 2.86 1.51 -34.27
C ARG A 271 3.82 2.59 -33.77
N MET A 272 3.34 3.48 -32.90
CA MET A 272 4.17 4.50 -32.26
C MET A 272 5.23 3.86 -31.35
N LEU A 273 4.85 2.91 -30.50
CA LEU A 273 5.78 2.25 -29.58
C LEU A 273 6.82 1.39 -30.30
N ALA A 274 6.44 0.78 -31.43
CA ALA A 274 7.36 0.02 -32.28
C ALA A 274 8.48 0.89 -32.88
N GLN A 275 8.33 2.23 -32.93
CA GLN A 275 9.41 3.14 -33.33
C GLN A 275 10.50 3.29 -32.25
N GLY A 276 10.19 2.91 -31.00
CA GLY A 276 11.12 2.98 -29.86
C GLY A 276 11.42 4.40 -29.35
N ASP A 277 10.83 5.44 -29.95
CA ASP A 277 11.08 6.84 -29.62
C ASP A 277 10.21 7.37 -28.46
N ARG A 278 9.15 6.66 -28.11
CA ARG A 278 8.17 7.05 -27.07
C ARG A 278 7.85 5.90 -26.11
N MET A 279 7.39 6.27 -24.92
CA MET A 279 6.93 5.34 -23.89
C MET A 279 5.49 5.69 -23.49
N LEU A 280 4.64 4.67 -23.36
CA LEU A 280 3.24 4.83 -22.95
C LEU A 280 2.92 3.89 -21.77
N PRO A 281 3.08 4.35 -20.52
CA PRO A 281 2.75 3.55 -19.36
C PRO A 281 1.28 3.15 -19.33
N ARG A 282 0.99 1.95 -18.82
CA ARG A 282 -0.35 1.33 -18.82
C ARG A 282 -1.46 2.23 -18.26
N LYS A 283 -1.16 2.96 -17.18
CA LYS A 283 -2.12 3.89 -16.57
C LYS A 283 -2.52 5.01 -17.54
N LEU A 284 -1.55 5.59 -18.23
CA LEU A 284 -1.83 6.63 -19.23
C LEU A 284 -2.54 6.02 -20.44
N TRP A 285 -2.11 4.86 -20.92
CA TRP A 285 -2.81 4.14 -21.99
C TRP A 285 -4.30 4.03 -21.70
N ARG A 286 -4.66 3.54 -20.51
CA ARG A 286 -6.05 3.36 -20.09
C ARG A 286 -6.82 4.68 -20.07
N GLN A 287 -6.24 5.72 -19.48
CA GLN A 287 -6.84 7.06 -19.43
C GLN A 287 -7.15 7.60 -20.83
N LEU A 288 -6.23 7.44 -21.78
CA LEU A 288 -6.44 7.90 -23.16
C LEU A 288 -7.56 7.13 -23.87
N LEU A 289 -7.72 5.83 -23.59
CA LEU A 289 -8.84 5.04 -24.11
C LEU A 289 -10.19 5.43 -23.50
N ASP A 290 -10.20 5.78 -22.22
CA ASP A 290 -11.41 6.26 -21.54
C ASP A 290 -11.84 7.64 -22.09
N GLU A 291 -10.91 8.50 -22.46
CA GLU A 291 -11.18 9.82 -23.05
C GLU A 291 -11.84 9.75 -24.45
N VAL A 292 -11.70 8.63 -25.17
CA VAL A 292 -12.36 8.44 -26.47
C VAL A 292 -13.68 7.66 -26.36
N ALA A 293 -14.11 7.32 -25.14
CA ALA A 293 -15.31 6.54 -24.90
C ALA A 293 -16.58 7.23 -25.43
N VAL A 294 -17.50 6.41 -25.94
CA VAL A 294 -18.82 6.84 -26.40
C VAL A 294 -19.90 5.86 -25.93
N PRO A 295 -21.11 6.34 -25.66
CA PRO A 295 -22.23 5.48 -25.31
C PRO A 295 -22.68 4.65 -26.52
N GLY A 296 -23.37 3.56 -26.24
CA GLY A 296 -23.94 2.64 -27.22
C GLY A 296 -24.16 1.27 -26.57
N ASP A 297 -24.76 0.36 -27.33
CA ASP A 297 -24.96 -1.01 -26.87
C ASP A 297 -23.63 -1.79 -26.89
N PRO A 298 -23.43 -2.74 -25.96
CA PRO A 298 -22.31 -3.66 -26.01
C PRO A 298 -22.42 -4.60 -27.22
N ILE A 299 -21.35 -5.34 -27.51
CA ILE A 299 -21.39 -6.38 -28.56
C ILE A 299 -22.44 -7.42 -28.18
N ASP A 300 -23.41 -7.65 -29.07
CA ASP A 300 -24.41 -8.68 -28.91
C ASP A 300 -23.77 -10.06 -29.14
N PRO A 301 -23.72 -10.95 -28.12
CA PRO A 301 -23.20 -12.29 -28.29
C PRO A 301 -23.91 -13.11 -29.38
N GLY A 302 -25.17 -12.80 -29.70
CA GLY A 302 -25.91 -13.44 -30.79
C GLY A 302 -25.27 -13.26 -32.17
N SER A 303 -24.48 -12.19 -32.36
CA SER A 303 -23.75 -11.91 -33.60
C SER A 303 -22.48 -12.76 -33.78
N LEU A 304 -22.11 -13.53 -32.74
CA LEU A 304 -20.94 -14.42 -32.71
C LEU A 304 -21.35 -15.90 -32.73
N SER A 305 -22.55 -16.21 -33.23
CA SER A 305 -23.13 -17.56 -33.31
C SER A 305 -22.21 -18.59 -33.99
N LEU A 306 -21.41 -18.18 -34.98
CA LEU A 306 -20.42 -19.04 -35.64
C LEU A 306 -19.43 -19.68 -34.65
N VAL A 307 -19.05 -18.95 -33.59
CA VAL A 307 -18.16 -19.48 -32.55
C VAL A 307 -18.90 -20.47 -31.65
N SER A 308 -20.18 -20.21 -31.34
CA SER A 308 -21.03 -21.17 -30.63
C SER A 308 -21.20 -22.47 -31.42
N ASP A 309 -21.40 -22.36 -32.74
CA ASP A 309 -21.61 -23.49 -33.64
C ASP A 309 -20.33 -24.32 -33.79
N ARG A 310 -19.17 -23.66 -33.87
CA ARG A 310 -17.86 -24.32 -33.90
C ARG A 310 -17.67 -25.30 -32.74
N PHE A 311 -18.05 -24.90 -31.53
CA PHE A 311 -17.88 -25.72 -30.33
C PHE A 311 -19.11 -26.55 -29.96
N ALA A 312 -20.18 -26.52 -30.75
CA ALA A 312 -21.47 -27.15 -30.42
C ALA A 312 -21.34 -28.62 -29.99
N ALA A 313 -20.69 -29.44 -30.81
CA ALA A 313 -20.54 -30.87 -30.57
C ALA A 313 -19.59 -31.15 -29.38
N ALA A 314 -18.45 -30.46 -29.32
CA ALA A 314 -17.48 -30.59 -28.24
C ALA A 314 -18.08 -30.19 -26.89
N ASN A 315 -18.86 -29.10 -26.84
CA ASN A 315 -19.53 -28.63 -25.64
C ASN A 315 -20.66 -29.56 -25.19
N ALA A 316 -21.34 -30.25 -26.10
CA ALA A 316 -22.30 -31.29 -25.74
C ALA A 316 -21.61 -32.47 -25.04
N ALA A 317 -20.48 -32.96 -25.60
CA ALA A 317 -19.69 -34.02 -24.97
C ALA A 317 -19.11 -33.59 -23.60
N LEU A 318 -18.68 -32.33 -23.46
CA LEU A 318 -18.23 -31.79 -22.18
C LEU A 318 -19.36 -31.66 -21.16
N ALA A 319 -20.57 -31.29 -21.59
CA ALA A 319 -21.74 -31.23 -20.73
C ALA A 319 -22.12 -32.60 -20.16
N ASP A 320 -21.90 -33.68 -20.92
CA ASP A 320 -22.10 -35.06 -20.43
C ASP A 320 -21.02 -35.46 -19.43
N ARG A 321 -19.77 -35.02 -19.66
CA ARG A 321 -18.62 -35.29 -18.78
C ARG A 321 -18.67 -34.49 -17.47
N PHE A 322 -19.12 -33.24 -17.53
CA PHE A 322 -19.14 -32.30 -16.41
C PHE A 322 -20.55 -31.77 -16.18
N ALA A 323 -21.29 -32.42 -15.26
CA ALA A 323 -22.66 -32.03 -14.93
C ALA A 323 -22.81 -30.54 -14.52
N GLY A 324 -21.76 -29.94 -13.96
CA GLY A 324 -21.73 -28.52 -13.61
C GLY A 324 -21.74 -27.54 -14.80
N LEU A 325 -21.54 -28.02 -16.04
CA LEU A 325 -21.54 -27.21 -17.26
C LEU A 325 -22.83 -27.31 -18.08
N SER A 326 -23.60 -28.39 -17.92
CA SER A 326 -24.62 -28.81 -18.89
C SER A 326 -25.65 -27.73 -19.15
N ASP A 327 -26.23 -27.17 -18.08
CA ASP A 327 -27.18 -26.07 -18.20
C ASP A 327 -26.53 -24.88 -18.90
N ARG A 328 -25.31 -24.49 -18.52
CA ARG A 328 -24.74 -23.23 -19.02
C ARG A 328 -24.43 -23.25 -20.52
N LEU A 329 -23.87 -24.35 -21.02
CA LEU A 329 -23.47 -24.47 -22.42
C LEU A 329 -24.67 -24.65 -23.37
N GLN A 330 -25.81 -25.13 -22.86
CA GLN A 330 -27.03 -25.30 -23.65
C GLN A 330 -27.80 -24.00 -23.89
N HIS A 331 -27.71 -23.02 -22.98
CA HIS A 331 -28.44 -21.74 -23.08
C HIS A 331 -27.79 -20.75 -24.06
N ARG A 332 -27.76 -21.04 -25.37
CA ARG A 332 -27.10 -20.16 -26.36
C ARG A 332 -27.77 -18.78 -26.49
N PRO A 333 -27.00 -17.72 -26.79
CA PRO A 333 -27.57 -16.46 -27.26
C PRO A 333 -28.46 -16.68 -28.49
N VAL A 334 -29.52 -15.88 -28.61
CA VAL A 334 -30.36 -15.91 -29.81
C VAL A 334 -29.53 -15.37 -30.98
N PRO A 335 -29.35 -16.13 -32.08
CA PRO A 335 -28.60 -15.64 -33.23
C PRO A 335 -29.20 -14.35 -33.78
N CYS A 336 -28.34 -13.39 -34.09
CA CYS A 336 -28.68 -12.17 -34.83
C CYS A 336 -27.73 -12.05 -36.03
N PRO A 337 -27.86 -11.02 -36.89
CA PRO A 337 -26.96 -10.87 -38.04
C PRO A 337 -25.48 -10.95 -37.65
N ASP A 338 -24.68 -11.59 -38.50
CA ASP A 338 -23.26 -11.81 -38.26
C ASP A 338 -22.54 -10.52 -37.86
N TRP A 339 -21.62 -10.67 -36.91
CA TRP A 339 -20.89 -9.54 -36.35
C TRP A 339 -20.24 -8.68 -37.44
N GLN A 340 -20.49 -7.38 -37.34
CA GLN A 340 -19.78 -6.35 -38.06
C GLN A 340 -19.22 -5.36 -37.05
N GLU A 341 -18.06 -4.78 -37.35
CA GLU A 341 -17.48 -3.78 -36.48
C GLU A 341 -18.37 -2.54 -36.41
N ALA A 342 -18.76 -2.15 -35.19
CA ALA A 342 -19.65 -1.02 -34.97
C ALA A 342 -19.03 0.30 -35.46
N ASP A 343 -19.83 1.16 -36.08
CA ASP A 343 -19.42 2.52 -36.45
C ASP A 343 -18.90 3.27 -35.19
N PRO A 344 -17.67 3.81 -35.20
CA PRO A 344 -17.14 4.53 -34.05
C PRO A 344 -17.88 5.85 -33.78
N THR A 345 -18.81 6.27 -34.65
CA THR A 345 -19.67 7.46 -34.59
C THR A 345 -18.91 8.79 -34.60
N LYS A 346 -19.64 9.88 -34.87
CA LYS A 346 -19.14 11.27 -34.79
C LYS A 346 -17.89 11.55 -35.66
N GLY A 347 -17.74 10.85 -36.79
CA GLY A 347 -16.61 11.03 -37.70
C GLY A 347 -15.25 10.77 -37.05
N PHE A 348 -15.19 9.84 -36.09
CA PHE A 348 -13.99 9.57 -35.30
C PHE A 348 -12.77 9.25 -36.15
N ARG A 349 -11.67 9.96 -35.92
CA ARG A 349 -10.37 9.72 -36.56
C ARG A 349 -9.29 9.57 -35.50
N ALA A 350 -8.84 8.33 -35.27
CA ALA A 350 -7.86 8.00 -34.24
C ALA A 350 -6.56 8.83 -34.35
N THR A 351 -6.13 9.18 -35.58
CA THR A 351 -4.95 10.02 -35.81
C THR A 351 -5.07 11.42 -35.22
N GLN A 352 -6.27 12.02 -35.24
CA GLN A 352 -6.49 13.35 -34.65
C GLN A 352 -6.38 13.31 -33.13
N TYR A 353 -6.93 12.28 -32.50
CA TYR A 353 -6.84 12.08 -31.05
C TYR A 353 -5.40 11.76 -30.64
N LEU A 354 -4.69 10.92 -31.40
CA LEU A 354 -3.27 10.68 -31.15
C LEU A 354 -2.49 12.01 -31.15
N SER A 355 -2.67 12.85 -32.17
CA SER A 355 -2.01 14.17 -32.24
C SER A 355 -2.30 15.03 -31.01
N ALA A 356 -3.54 15.02 -30.51
CA ALA A 356 -3.90 15.73 -29.28
C ALA A 356 -3.27 15.11 -28.02
N PHE A 357 -3.03 13.80 -28.02
CA PHE A 357 -2.42 13.08 -26.89
C PHE A 357 -0.89 13.14 -26.89
N LEU A 358 -0.24 13.37 -28.04
CA LEU A 358 1.22 13.40 -28.18
C LEU A 358 1.93 14.26 -27.13
N PRO A 359 1.50 15.51 -26.80
CA PRO A 359 2.17 16.31 -25.79
C PRO A 359 2.24 15.65 -24.41
N ARG A 360 1.19 14.90 -24.02
CA ARG A 360 1.14 14.14 -22.75
C ARG A 360 2.06 12.92 -22.81
N ILE A 361 2.05 12.20 -23.92
CA ILE A 361 2.91 11.03 -24.16
C ILE A 361 4.38 11.45 -24.16
N ASP A 362 4.74 12.53 -24.85
CA ASP A 362 6.09 13.07 -24.93
C ASP A 362 6.57 13.58 -23.56
N ARG A 363 5.67 14.19 -22.77
CA ARG A 363 5.98 14.61 -21.40
C ARG A 363 6.36 13.42 -20.54
N VAL A 364 5.58 12.34 -20.57
CA VAL A 364 5.86 11.12 -19.81
C VAL A 364 7.13 10.46 -20.32
N THR A 365 7.30 10.35 -21.64
CA THR A 365 8.54 9.83 -22.26
C THR A 365 9.77 10.59 -21.78
N ARG A 366 9.74 11.93 -21.76
CA ARG A 366 10.85 12.76 -21.24
C ARG A 366 11.09 12.52 -19.75
N GLN A 367 10.04 12.32 -18.96
CA GLN A 367 10.17 12.05 -17.53
C GLN A 367 10.80 10.68 -17.28
N GLU A 368 10.34 9.64 -17.96
CA GLU A 368 10.88 8.28 -17.87
C GLU A 368 12.32 8.21 -18.39
N ARG A 369 12.62 8.87 -19.51
CA ARG A 369 14.01 8.97 -20.02
C ARG A 369 14.93 9.74 -19.09
N LYS A 370 14.48 10.85 -18.49
CA LYS A 370 15.27 11.57 -17.49
C LYS A 370 15.50 10.72 -16.24
N LEU A 371 14.51 9.91 -15.85
CA LEU A 371 14.65 8.94 -14.76
C LEU A 371 15.70 7.87 -15.13
N ALA A 372 15.58 7.24 -16.30
CA ALA A 372 16.49 6.22 -16.78
C ALA A 372 17.92 6.73 -17.04
N ALA A 373 18.07 7.97 -17.56
CA ALA A 373 19.37 8.62 -17.76
C ALA A 373 20.03 8.99 -16.43
N ARG A 374 19.25 9.39 -15.41
CA ARG A 374 19.76 9.56 -14.04
C ARG A 374 20.20 8.24 -13.44
N THR A 375 19.52 7.13 -13.74
CA THR A 375 19.92 5.78 -13.31
C THR A 375 21.17 5.27 -14.05
N LYS A 376 21.36 5.63 -15.33
CA LYS A 376 22.58 5.29 -16.10
C LYS A 376 23.78 6.20 -15.78
N GLY A 377 23.54 7.45 -15.38
CA GLY A 377 24.56 8.45 -15.05
C GLY A 377 25.10 8.39 -13.62
N THR A 378 24.57 7.54 -12.74
CA THR A 378 25.04 7.32 -11.36
C THR A 378 25.91 6.07 -11.20
N ASN A 379 26.39 5.49 -12.30
CA ASN A 379 27.28 4.31 -12.29
C ASN A 379 28.79 4.65 -12.28
N ALA A 380 29.17 5.85 -11.86
CA ALA A 380 30.57 6.19 -11.61
C ALA A 380 30.73 6.91 -10.26
N GLN A 381 31.53 6.27 -9.39
CA GLN A 381 32.14 6.80 -8.17
C GLN A 381 31.28 6.90 -6.89
N SER A 382 30.99 5.75 -6.30
CA SER A 382 31.41 5.34 -4.94
C SER A 382 30.91 3.91 -4.72
N GLY A 383 31.62 3.07 -3.95
CA GLY A 383 31.29 1.65 -3.80
C GLY A 383 29.81 1.45 -3.45
N ALA A 384 29.03 0.84 -4.35
CA ALA A 384 27.61 0.64 -4.14
C ALA A 384 27.39 -0.14 -2.82
N PRO A 385 26.42 0.25 -1.97
CA PRO A 385 26.15 -0.45 -0.73
C PRO A 385 25.94 -1.95 -1.00
N GLN A 386 26.67 -2.81 -0.29
CA GLN A 386 26.42 -4.25 -0.30
C GLN A 386 25.56 -4.63 0.91
N LEU A 387 24.83 -5.73 0.80
CA LEU A 387 24.13 -6.30 1.96
C LEU A 387 25.15 -6.65 3.05
N THR A 388 24.85 -6.19 4.26
CA THR A 388 25.51 -6.60 5.49
C THR A 388 25.28 -8.10 5.75
N GLU A 389 26.06 -8.71 6.64
CA GLU A 389 25.86 -10.11 7.03
C GLU A 389 24.45 -10.33 7.61
N ALA A 390 24.03 -9.45 8.51
CA ALA A 390 22.66 -9.40 9.05
C ALA A 390 21.63 -9.24 7.92
N GLY A 391 21.89 -8.36 6.95
CA GLY A 391 21.00 -8.16 5.83
C GLY A 391 20.86 -9.39 4.92
N ARG A 392 21.92 -10.19 4.75
CA ARG A 392 21.87 -11.44 3.97
C ARG A 392 21.11 -12.55 4.68
N SER A 393 21.17 -12.62 6.01
CA SER A 393 20.48 -13.65 6.78
C SER A 393 19.01 -13.33 7.06
N LEU A 394 18.68 -12.05 7.28
CA LEU A 394 17.37 -11.63 7.80
C LEU A 394 16.40 -11.11 6.72
N LEU A 395 16.88 -10.49 5.63
CA LEU A 395 15.96 -9.89 4.65
C LEU A 395 15.21 -10.97 3.87
N PRO A 396 13.87 -10.85 3.73
CA PRO A 396 13.14 -11.68 2.79
C PRO A 396 13.59 -11.39 1.34
N ALA A 397 13.45 -12.36 0.43
CA ALA A 397 13.91 -12.24 -0.96
C ALA A 397 13.32 -11.01 -1.68
N SER A 398 12.07 -10.64 -1.37
CA SER A 398 11.43 -9.41 -1.85
C SER A 398 12.16 -8.14 -1.38
N ALA A 399 12.58 -8.08 -0.11
CA ALA A 399 13.37 -6.99 0.43
C ALA A 399 14.77 -6.95 -0.19
N ILE A 400 15.41 -8.10 -0.43
CA ILE A 400 16.69 -8.16 -1.16
C ILE A 400 16.54 -7.59 -2.58
N ALA A 401 15.48 -7.97 -3.30
CA ALA A 401 15.20 -7.44 -4.63
C ALA A 401 14.96 -5.92 -4.60
N HIS A 402 14.25 -5.42 -3.59
CA HIS A 402 14.08 -3.98 -3.39
C HIS A 402 15.38 -3.28 -3.01
N PHE A 403 16.26 -3.90 -2.23
CA PHE A 403 17.58 -3.36 -1.88
C PHE A 403 18.43 -3.19 -3.15
N GLU A 404 18.51 -4.22 -3.99
CA GLU A 404 19.24 -4.19 -5.25
C GLU A 404 18.72 -3.10 -6.20
N GLN A 405 17.40 -2.90 -6.23
CA GLN A 405 16.78 -1.81 -6.99
C GLN A 405 17.06 -0.44 -6.37
N LEU A 406 16.93 -0.31 -5.05
CA LEU A 406 16.96 0.97 -4.35
C LEU A 406 18.37 1.56 -4.33
N LYS A 407 19.39 0.73 -4.09
CA LYS A 407 20.79 1.16 -3.87
C LYS A 407 21.41 1.90 -5.05
N THR A 408 20.95 1.63 -6.28
CA THR A 408 21.41 2.32 -7.50
C THR A 408 20.37 3.31 -8.05
N SER A 409 19.21 3.43 -7.42
CA SER A 409 18.13 4.29 -7.89
C SER A 409 18.29 5.74 -7.41
N PRO A 410 17.64 6.72 -8.09
CA PRO A 410 17.51 8.08 -7.57
C PRO A 410 16.59 8.19 -6.33
N TYR A 411 16.12 7.07 -5.80
CA TYR A 411 15.34 6.98 -4.56
C TYR A 411 16.19 6.43 -3.39
N ALA A 412 17.47 6.14 -3.62
CA ALA A 412 18.40 5.67 -2.59
C ALA A 412 18.42 6.63 -1.38
N PRO A 413 18.29 6.12 -0.15
CA PRO A 413 18.33 6.97 1.04
C PRO A 413 19.67 7.68 1.21
N HIS A 414 19.67 8.97 1.56
CA HIS A 414 20.90 9.73 1.83
C HIS A 414 20.66 11.04 2.63
N ASN A 415 21.71 11.61 3.22
CA ASN A 415 21.62 12.87 3.98
C ASN A 415 22.02 14.16 3.21
N ARG A 416 22.23 14.07 1.89
CA ARG A 416 22.74 15.16 1.02
C ARG A 416 21.73 16.27 0.66
N ILE A 417 20.71 16.53 1.46
CA ILE A 417 19.76 17.63 1.24
C ILE A 417 19.73 18.56 2.46
N GLY A 418 19.22 19.77 2.28
CA GLY A 418 19.19 20.80 3.32
C GLY A 418 20.58 21.40 3.62
N ALA A 419 20.60 22.46 4.43
CA ALA A 419 21.80 23.25 4.73
C ALA A 419 22.28 23.12 6.17
N VAL A 420 21.48 22.57 7.07
CA VAL A 420 21.81 22.44 8.50
C VAL A 420 22.86 21.36 8.72
N ASN A 421 23.94 21.72 9.43
CA ASN A 421 24.91 20.76 9.99
C ASN A 421 24.28 20.04 11.19
N GLU A 422 24.13 18.72 11.08
CA GLU A 422 23.46 17.88 12.07
C GLU A 422 24.43 17.22 13.07
N GLU A 423 25.74 17.28 12.81
CA GLU A 423 26.76 16.50 13.54
C GLU A 423 27.61 17.35 14.49
N GLU A 424 27.60 18.67 14.33
CA GLU A 424 28.34 19.61 15.17
C GLU A 424 27.38 20.39 16.08
N LEU A 425 27.56 20.26 17.39
CA LEU A 425 26.70 20.93 18.36
C LEU A 425 27.05 22.41 18.44
N ALA A 426 26.20 23.26 17.85
CA ALA A 426 26.29 24.70 18.01
C ALA A 426 25.96 25.15 19.44
N ALA A 427 26.21 26.42 19.74
CA ALA A 427 25.91 27.02 21.04
C ALA A 427 24.45 26.78 21.46
N ALA A 428 24.27 26.49 22.76
CA ALA A 428 22.96 26.33 23.35
C ALA A 428 22.09 27.57 23.13
N PHE A 429 20.78 27.35 22.99
CA PHE A 429 19.83 28.46 22.89
C PHE A 429 19.67 29.13 24.25
N ALA A 430 19.52 30.46 24.22
CA ALA A 430 19.19 31.21 25.42
C ALA A 430 17.75 30.89 25.86
N PRO A 431 17.43 31.04 27.17
CA PRO A 431 16.05 31.00 27.65
C PRO A 431 15.16 31.90 26.80
N ALA A 432 14.02 31.39 26.35
CA ALA A 432 13.04 32.18 25.62
C ALA A 432 12.26 33.07 26.59
N PRO A 433 11.99 34.34 26.25
CA PRO A 433 11.17 35.20 27.10
C PRO A 433 9.73 34.67 27.15
N SER A 434 9.05 34.83 28.29
CA SER A 434 7.63 34.55 28.39
C SER A 434 6.83 35.44 27.43
N ARG A 435 5.95 34.84 26.62
CA ARG A 435 5.06 35.57 25.72
C ARG A 435 3.95 36.25 26.53
N VAL A 436 3.65 37.51 26.20
CA VAL A 436 2.46 38.19 26.71
C VAL A 436 1.36 38.03 25.67
N LEU A 437 0.35 37.22 25.98
CA LEU A 437 -0.74 36.91 25.06
C LEU A 437 -1.76 38.06 25.00
N PRO A 438 -2.34 38.35 23.83
CA PRO A 438 -3.49 39.25 23.72
C PRO A 438 -4.66 38.82 24.62
N THR A 439 -5.44 39.77 25.12
CA THR A 439 -6.62 39.47 25.94
C THR A 439 -7.56 38.50 25.22
N GLY A 440 -7.84 37.36 25.85
CA GLY A 440 -8.71 36.32 25.30
C GLY A 440 -8.03 35.35 24.35
N SER A 441 -6.75 35.53 24.00
CA SER A 441 -5.94 34.56 23.25
C SER A 441 -5.38 33.49 24.17
N THR A 442 -5.31 32.25 23.68
CA THR A 442 -4.61 31.13 24.34
C THR A 442 -3.30 30.77 23.63
N GLY A 443 -2.88 31.59 22.66
CA GLY A 443 -1.56 31.49 22.03
C GLY A 443 -1.38 30.24 21.17
N ASN A 444 -0.17 29.67 21.19
CA ASN A 444 0.16 28.44 20.50
C ASN A 444 -0.27 27.25 21.35
N VAL A 445 -1.19 26.43 20.85
CA VAL A 445 -1.80 25.33 21.61
C VAL A 445 -1.49 23.97 20.99
N ILE A 446 -0.89 23.08 21.76
CA ILE A 446 -0.80 21.67 21.39
C ILE A 446 -2.05 20.93 21.88
N VAL A 447 -2.67 20.15 21.00
CA VAL A 447 -3.69 19.15 21.33
C VAL A 447 -3.13 17.75 21.12
N GLY A 448 -3.31 16.86 22.10
CA GLY A 448 -2.74 15.52 22.06
C GLY A 448 -3.60 14.46 22.76
N CYS A 449 -3.26 13.19 22.53
CA CYS A 449 -3.89 12.05 23.20
C CYS A 449 -2.80 11.14 23.79
N MET A 450 -2.96 10.73 25.05
CA MET A 450 -2.00 9.88 25.75
C MET A 450 -2.66 8.61 26.30
N LYS A 451 -1.85 7.56 26.43
CA LYS A 451 -2.17 6.33 27.15
C LYS A 451 -0.88 5.73 27.66
N ASN A 452 -0.73 5.67 28.98
CA ASN A 452 0.43 5.16 29.69
C ASN A 452 1.77 5.79 29.20
N GLU A 453 1.93 7.09 29.39
CA GLU A 453 3.10 7.87 28.94
C GLU A 453 3.81 8.61 30.09
N ALA A 454 3.51 8.26 31.35
CA ALA A 454 3.93 9.01 32.54
C ALA A 454 5.42 9.45 32.54
N PRO A 455 6.41 8.60 32.19
CA PRO A 455 7.82 8.99 32.19
C PRO A 455 8.18 10.16 31.26
N TYR A 456 7.38 10.42 30.23
CA TYR A 456 7.75 11.30 29.12
C TYR A 456 7.04 12.65 29.15
N ILE A 457 6.00 12.80 29.98
CA ILE A 457 5.12 13.98 29.97
C ILE A 457 5.88 15.24 30.37
N LEU A 458 6.68 15.18 31.43
CA LEU A 458 7.34 16.36 31.99
C LEU A 458 8.40 16.94 31.05
N GLU A 459 9.25 16.11 30.44
CA GLU A 459 10.20 16.59 29.42
C GLU A 459 9.45 17.18 28.22
N TRP A 460 8.41 16.50 27.74
CA TRP A 460 7.69 16.93 26.56
C TRP A 460 6.97 18.28 26.79
N VAL A 461 6.34 18.47 27.95
CA VAL A 461 5.75 19.76 28.35
C VAL A 461 6.83 20.84 28.51
N ALA A 462 7.90 20.54 29.24
CA ALA A 462 8.99 21.48 29.47
C ALA A 462 9.65 21.95 28.16
N TYR A 463 9.91 21.02 27.24
CA TYR A 463 10.49 21.31 25.94
C TYR A 463 9.61 22.24 25.11
N HIS A 464 8.33 21.88 24.97
CA HIS A 464 7.43 22.65 24.12
C HIS A 464 7.17 24.05 24.68
N ARG A 465 7.10 24.21 26.00
CA ARG A 465 7.06 25.52 26.67
C ARG A 465 8.32 26.34 26.41
N ALA A 466 9.49 25.72 26.53
CA ALA A 466 10.78 26.39 26.32
C ALA A 466 10.99 26.89 24.88
N ILE A 467 10.23 26.38 23.90
CA ILE A 467 10.28 26.84 22.50
C ILE A 467 9.11 27.77 22.11
N GLY A 468 8.19 28.09 23.04
CA GLY A 468 7.10 29.05 22.81
C GLY A 468 5.71 28.44 22.56
N VAL A 469 5.45 27.23 23.06
CA VAL A 469 4.06 26.71 23.21
C VAL A 469 3.49 27.24 24.52
N ASP A 470 2.30 27.84 24.44
CA ASP A 470 1.69 28.53 25.58
C ASP A 470 0.78 27.63 26.39
N ASN A 471 -0.02 26.79 25.71
CA ASN A 471 -1.01 25.93 26.35
C ASN A 471 -1.06 24.53 25.73
N PHE A 472 -1.61 23.59 26.49
CA PHE A 472 -1.78 22.19 26.09
C PHE A 472 -3.21 21.75 26.37
N LEU A 473 -3.79 20.97 25.47
CA LEU A 473 -5.05 20.26 25.70
C LEU A 473 -4.80 18.77 25.49
N ILE A 474 -4.72 18.02 26.58
CA ILE A 474 -4.35 16.60 26.55
C ILE A 474 -5.54 15.75 26.97
N TYR A 475 -5.89 14.81 26.09
CA TYR A 475 -6.86 13.77 26.38
C TYR A 475 -6.17 12.48 26.79
N THR A 476 -6.69 11.76 27.79
CA THR A 476 -6.17 10.44 28.18
C THR A 476 -7.18 9.33 27.93
N ASN A 477 -6.68 8.10 27.71
CA ASN A 477 -7.51 6.93 27.40
C ASN A 477 -7.14 5.74 28.29
N GLY A 478 -7.82 5.59 29.42
CA GLY A 478 -7.68 4.46 30.35
C GLY A 478 -6.23 4.25 30.77
N CYS A 479 -5.65 5.23 31.47
CA CYS A 479 -4.26 5.14 31.94
C CYS A 479 -4.16 4.39 33.27
N GLU A 480 -3.06 3.67 33.47
CA GLU A 480 -2.80 2.83 34.65
C GLU A 480 -1.45 3.15 35.32
N ASP A 481 -0.64 4.03 34.72
CA ASP A 481 0.75 4.29 35.08
C ASP A 481 0.97 5.62 35.80
N GLY A 482 -0.09 6.34 36.20
CA GLY A 482 0.02 7.68 36.77
C GLY A 482 -0.09 8.84 35.76
N THR A 483 -0.29 8.55 34.46
CA THR A 483 -0.45 9.59 33.42
C THR A 483 -1.57 10.58 33.74
N ASP A 484 -2.72 10.08 34.24
CA ASP A 484 -3.88 10.91 34.58
C ASP A 484 -3.56 11.84 35.76
N GLU A 485 -2.83 11.36 36.75
CA GLU A 485 -2.48 12.09 37.95
C GLU A 485 -1.43 13.16 37.68
N ILE A 486 -0.43 12.87 36.84
CA ILE A 486 0.54 13.86 36.36
C ILE A 486 -0.17 14.99 35.60
N LEU A 487 -1.04 14.64 34.64
CA LEU A 487 -1.77 15.63 33.84
C LEU A 487 -2.79 16.41 34.69
N GLY A 488 -3.46 15.76 35.64
CA GLY A 488 -4.36 16.40 36.58
C GLY A 488 -3.64 17.39 37.49
N ARG A 489 -2.44 17.06 37.97
CA ARG A 489 -1.62 17.98 38.77
C ARG A 489 -1.14 19.17 37.92
N LEU A 490 -0.69 18.92 36.69
CA LEU A 490 -0.33 19.98 35.76
C LEU A 490 -1.51 20.90 35.40
N ASP A 491 -2.73 20.38 35.32
CA ASP A 491 -3.96 21.18 35.10
C ASP A 491 -4.27 22.05 36.32
N ALA A 492 -4.17 21.48 37.53
CA ALA A 492 -4.30 22.25 38.78
C ALA A 492 -3.25 23.36 38.93
N MET A 493 -2.05 23.17 38.36
CA MET A 493 -0.99 24.18 38.28
C MET A 493 -1.20 25.21 37.16
N GLY A 494 -2.24 25.05 36.34
CA GLY A 494 -2.55 25.94 35.21
C GLY A 494 -1.58 25.80 34.02
N ILE A 495 -0.91 24.66 33.88
CA ILE A 495 0.12 24.42 32.86
C ILE A 495 -0.46 23.72 31.63
N VAL A 496 -1.41 22.81 31.84
CA VAL A 496 -2.11 22.06 30.78
C VAL A 496 -3.61 22.11 31.04
N HIS A 497 -4.41 21.67 30.08
CA HIS A 497 -5.82 21.32 30.29
C HIS A 497 -5.98 19.82 30.04
N HIS A 498 -6.46 19.09 31.04
CA HIS A 498 -6.60 17.64 30.99
C HIS A 498 -8.06 17.22 30.86
N ARG A 499 -8.32 16.22 30.00
CA ARG A 499 -9.65 15.60 29.85
C ARG A 499 -9.50 14.09 29.80
N LYS A 500 -10.35 13.36 30.51
CA LYS A 500 -10.48 11.92 30.32
C LYS A 500 -11.37 11.64 29.10
N ASN A 501 -10.94 10.71 28.25
CA ASN A 501 -11.63 10.32 27.02
C ASN A 501 -12.09 8.86 27.08
N ASP A 502 -12.46 8.36 28.27
CA ASP A 502 -12.73 6.95 28.50
C ASP A 502 -14.09 6.48 27.95
N ASP A 503 -15.07 7.39 27.88
CA ASP A 503 -16.43 7.11 27.41
C ASP A 503 -16.59 7.13 25.87
N TRP A 504 -15.48 7.06 25.13
CA TRP A 504 -15.51 7.13 23.68
C TRP A 504 -16.18 5.89 23.05
N LYS A 505 -16.90 6.11 21.95
CA LYS A 505 -17.51 5.04 21.13
C LYS A 505 -17.07 5.18 19.68
N GLY A 506 -16.82 4.07 18.99
CA GLY A 506 -16.51 4.05 17.55
C GLY A 506 -15.20 3.32 17.23
N LYS A 507 -14.49 3.80 16.19
CA LYS A 507 -13.28 3.11 15.67
C LYS A 507 -11.95 3.71 16.13
N SER A 508 -11.93 4.93 16.66
CA SER A 508 -10.69 5.60 17.07
C SER A 508 -10.93 6.56 18.25
N PRO A 509 -10.33 6.31 19.44
CA PRO A 509 -10.40 7.23 20.57
C PRO A 509 -9.77 8.58 20.24
N GLN A 510 -8.63 8.58 19.55
CA GLN A 510 -7.92 9.80 19.17
C GLN A 510 -8.79 10.72 18.30
N GLN A 511 -9.46 10.17 17.28
CA GLN A 511 -10.32 11.02 16.44
C GLN A 511 -11.55 11.53 17.18
N HIS A 512 -12.05 10.80 18.20
CA HIS A 512 -13.11 11.29 19.09
C HIS A 512 -12.63 12.52 19.87
N ALA A 513 -11.49 12.41 20.56
CA ALA A 513 -10.88 13.51 21.31
C ALA A 513 -10.65 14.76 20.44
N LEU A 514 -10.07 14.60 19.24
CA LEU A 514 -9.84 15.71 18.30
C LEU A 514 -11.12 16.37 17.78
N ASN A 515 -12.25 15.66 17.77
CA ASN A 515 -13.52 16.28 17.41
C ASN A 515 -14.10 17.08 18.58
N GLN A 516 -13.88 16.63 19.82
CA GLN A 516 -14.35 17.34 21.01
C GLN A 516 -13.49 18.58 21.30
N SER A 517 -12.19 18.50 21.04
CA SER A 517 -11.24 19.60 21.27
C SER A 517 -11.63 20.88 20.54
N LEU A 518 -12.30 20.78 19.38
CA LEU A 518 -12.79 21.94 18.61
C LEU A 518 -13.79 22.83 19.37
N LYS A 519 -14.39 22.33 20.45
CA LYS A 519 -15.35 23.06 21.29
C LYS A 519 -14.73 23.60 22.57
N GLU A 520 -13.50 23.20 22.89
CA GLU A 520 -12.83 23.62 24.12
C GLU A 520 -12.38 25.09 24.00
N PRO A 521 -12.63 25.93 25.02
CA PRO A 521 -12.23 27.34 24.99
C PRO A 521 -10.74 27.54 24.66
N VAL A 522 -9.87 26.65 25.13
CA VAL A 522 -8.43 26.73 24.85
C VAL A 522 -8.10 26.57 23.36
N ILE A 523 -8.87 25.78 22.60
CA ILE A 523 -8.67 25.62 21.15
C ILE A 523 -9.40 26.69 20.37
N VAL A 524 -10.61 27.08 20.79
CA VAL A 524 -11.39 28.14 20.15
C VAL A 524 -10.62 29.46 20.12
N ASN A 525 -9.88 29.75 21.20
CA ASN A 525 -9.13 30.99 21.38
C ASN A 525 -7.65 30.88 20.97
N ALA A 526 -7.22 29.75 20.41
CA ALA A 526 -5.83 29.53 20.02
C ALA A 526 -5.45 30.42 18.82
N GLU A 527 -4.21 30.89 18.76
CA GLU A 527 -3.61 31.50 17.57
C GLU A 527 -3.18 30.43 16.56
N TRP A 528 -2.52 29.39 17.08
CA TRP A 528 -2.07 28.22 16.33
C TRP A 528 -2.49 26.94 17.04
N ILE A 529 -3.00 25.98 16.27
CA ILE A 529 -3.38 24.65 16.73
C ILE A 529 -2.37 23.65 16.19
N ILE A 530 -1.81 22.84 17.08
CA ILE A 530 -0.76 21.87 16.79
C ILE A 530 -1.21 20.51 17.29
N HIS A 531 -1.29 19.51 16.42
CA HIS A 531 -1.54 18.13 16.85
C HIS A 531 -0.29 17.28 16.64
N ILE A 532 0.37 16.92 17.74
CA ILE A 532 1.56 16.07 17.77
C ILE A 532 1.45 15.08 18.94
N ASP A 533 2.12 13.93 18.81
CA ASP A 533 2.13 12.87 19.81
C ASP A 533 3.27 13.13 20.86
N VAL A 534 3.21 12.49 22.03
CA VAL A 534 4.20 12.72 23.13
C VAL A 534 5.62 12.20 22.80
N ASP A 535 5.76 11.43 21.73
CA ASP A 535 7.03 11.00 21.16
C ASP A 535 7.48 11.88 19.98
N GLU A 536 6.88 13.06 19.80
CA GLU A 536 7.20 14.02 18.74
C GLU A 536 7.62 15.38 19.31
N PHE A 537 8.73 15.92 18.81
CA PHE A 537 9.35 17.17 19.28
C PHE A 537 9.64 18.11 18.11
N MET A 538 9.10 19.34 18.18
CA MET A 538 9.37 20.37 17.17
C MET A 538 10.78 20.93 17.33
N ASN A 539 11.71 20.50 16.48
CA ASN A 539 13.08 20.98 16.44
C ASN A 539 13.16 22.23 15.56
N ILE A 540 13.14 23.41 16.20
CA ILE A 540 13.29 24.70 15.54
C ILE A 540 14.78 25.04 15.40
N ARG A 541 15.21 25.31 14.16
CA ARG A 541 16.64 25.37 13.79
C ARG A 541 17.10 26.76 13.35
N CYS A 542 16.20 27.74 13.33
CA CYS A 542 16.48 29.14 13.05
C CYS A 542 16.41 30.01 14.31
N GLY A 543 17.02 31.20 14.26
CA GLY A 543 16.98 32.18 15.35
C GLY A 543 17.49 31.61 16.68
N ASN A 544 16.75 31.86 17.77
CA ASN A 544 16.95 31.29 19.10
C ASN A 544 16.15 29.98 19.30
N GLY A 545 15.77 29.30 18.22
CA GLY A 545 15.07 28.03 18.26
C GLY A 545 13.65 28.14 18.82
N THR A 546 12.97 29.27 18.61
CA THR A 546 11.61 29.50 19.12
C THR A 546 10.57 29.48 18.00
N LEU A 547 9.31 29.17 18.32
CA LEU A 547 8.21 29.24 17.35
C LEU A 547 8.06 30.65 16.77
N ASP A 548 8.24 31.70 17.57
CA ASP A 548 8.19 33.08 17.10
C ASP A 548 9.29 33.37 16.06
N ASP A 549 10.53 32.91 16.29
CA ASP A 549 11.61 33.02 15.31
C ASP A 549 11.28 32.30 14.00
N PHE A 550 10.71 31.09 14.09
CA PHE A 550 10.29 30.35 12.90
C PHE A 550 9.17 31.09 12.15
N LEU A 551 8.13 31.53 12.85
CA LEU A 551 6.97 32.22 12.27
C LEU A 551 7.37 33.55 11.62
N ALA A 552 8.39 34.25 12.14
CA ALA A 552 8.94 35.45 11.53
C ALA A 552 9.58 35.19 10.14
N HIS A 553 10.06 33.96 9.87
CA HIS A 553 10.55 33.57 8.54
C HIS A 553 9.43 33.21 7.55
N VAL A 554 8.22 32.93 8.05
CA VAL A 554 7.06 32.51 7.24
C VAL A 554 5.78 33.27 7.61
N PRO A 555 5.78 34.62 7.58
CA PRO A 555 4.69 35.44 8.13
C PRO A 555 3.33 35.23 7.45
N GLU A 556 3.33 34.77 6.20
CA GLU A 556 2.12 34.48 5.42
C GLU A 556 1.59 33.06 5.64
N ALA A 557 2.31 32.18 6.34
CA ALA A 557 1.89 30.80 6.52
C ALA A 557 0.62 30.72 7.36
N THR A 558 -0.32 29.90 6.90
CA THR A 558 -1.47 29.46 7.70
C THR A 558 -1.34 28.01 8.13
N ASN A 559 -0.47 27.24 7.46
CA ASN A 559 -0.21 25.84 7.77
C ASN A 559 1.26 25.51 7.56
N VAL A 560 1.82 24.74 8.48
CA VAL A 560 3.22 24.31 8.44
C VAL A 560 3.24 22.79 8.46
N ALA A 561 3.63 22.18 7.34
CA ALA A 561 3.83 20.74 7.25
C ALA A 561 5.17 20.37 7.88
N MET A 562 5.12 19.95 9.14
CA MET A 562 6.27 19.57 9.94
C MET A 562 6.65 18.13 9.61
N THR A 563 7.55 17.95 8.64
CA THR A 563 7.93 16.61 8.18
C THR A 563 8.70 15.87 9.27
N TRP A 564 8.33 14.61 9.48
CA TRP A 564 9.01 13.75 10.43
C TRP A 564 10.46 13.51 10.06
N ARG A 565 11.30 13.46 11.08
CA ARG A 565 12.56 12.75 11.07
C ARG A 565 12.47 11.64 12.10
N LEU A 566 12.47 10.39 11.65
CA LEU A 566 12.32 9.23 12.53
C LEU A 566 13.65 8.96 13.24
N PHE A 567 13.62 8.87 14.57
CA PHE A 567 14.77 8.52 15.41
C PHE A 567 14.65 7.08 15.87
N GLY A 568 15.76 6.36 15.82
CA GLY A 568 15.86 4.96 16.26
C GLY A 568 16.09 4.85 17.76
N HIS A 569 16.22 3.61 18.22
CA HIS A 569 16.47 3.32 19.63
C HIS A 569 17.91 3.59 20.08
N ASN A 570 18.82 3.95 19.16
CA ASN A 570 20.20 4.32 19.47
C ASN A 570 21.04 3.24 20.19
N GLY A 571 20.66 1.96 20.11
CA GLY A 571 21.28 0.91 20.92
C GLY A 571 20.93 0.98 22.41
N VAL A 572 20.03 1.88 22.81
CA VAL A 572 19.56 2.02 24.19
C VAL A 572 18.52 0.92 24.44
N THR A 573 18.90 -0.04 25.27
CA THR A 573 18.07 -1.19 25.61
C THR A 573 17.17 -0.90 26.80
N ALA A 574 17.78 -0.42 27.89
CA ALA A 574 17.12 -0.17 29.16
C ALA A 574 16.28 1.12 29.16
N LEU A 575 15.20 1.13 29.94
CA LEU A 575 14.44 2.32 30.28
C LEU A 575 15.19 3.15 31.34
N GLU A 576 15.56 4.37 30.99
CA GLU A 576 16.21 5.33 31.89
C GLU A 576 15.42 6.63 32.01
N ASP A 577 15.38 7.21 33.21
CA ASP A 577 14.79 8.52 33.48
C ASP A 577 15.77 9.64 33.08
N ARG A 578 15.92 9.79 31.76
CA ARG A 578 16.76 10.81 31.13
C ARG A 578 16.01 11.42 29.95
N PHE A 579 16.39 12.63 29.57
CA PHE A 579 15.78 13.32 28.44
C PHE A 579 15.90 12.53 27.13
N VAL A 580 14.76 12.23 26.50
CA VAL A 580 14.64 11.61 25.19
C VAL A 580 15.48 12.38 24.17
N ILE A 581 15.41 13.73 24.17
CA ILE A 581 16.16 14.55 23.21
C ILE A 581 17.68 14.50 23.41
N ASP A 582 18.15 14.00 24.56
CA ASP A 582 19.58 13.79 24.84
C ASP A 582 20.01 12.34 24.61
N GLN A 583 19.14 11.37 24.87
CA GLN A 583 19.45 9.94 24.70
C GLN A 583 19.48 9.50 23.23
N PHE A 584 18.56 10.00 22.40
CA PHE A 584 18.35 9.50 21.04
C PHE A 584 18.80 10.54 20.00
N ASP A 585 20.01 10.38 19.46
CA ASP A 585 20.63 11.29 18.49
C ASP A 585 20.91 10.68 17.10
N THR A 586 20.45 9.46 16.83
CA THR A 586 20.53 8.85 15.49
C THR A 586 19.15 8.69 14.86
N CYS A 587 19.08 8.93 13.56
CA CYS A 587 17.83 9.11 12.83
C CYS A 587 17.90 8.59 11.38
N ALA A 588 16.75 8.61 10.73
CA ALA A 588 16.60 8.28 9.32
C ALA A 588 17.42 9.24 8.42
N PRO A 589 17.66 8.90 7.16
CA PRO A 589 18.21 9.86 6.19
C PRO A 589 17.21 11.00 5.88
N LYS A 590 17.68 12.25 5.71
CA LYS A 590 16.83 13.37 5.25
C LYS A 590 16.07 13.01 3.98
N PHE A 591 16.77 12.43 3.01
CA PHE A 591 16.19 11.97 1.76
C PHE A 591 15.88 10.48 1.85
N CYS A 592 14.61 10.13 2.07
CA CYS A 592 14.13 8.74 2.11
C CYS A 592 12.71 8.63 1.53
N PRO A 593 12.54 8.76 0.20
CA PRO A 593 11.22 8.80 -0.45
C PRO A 593 10.43 7.48 -0.36
N LYS A 594 11.10 6.38 -0.01
CA LYS A 594 10.53 5.04 0.13
C LYS A 594 11.11 4.38 1.40
N PRO A 595 10.29 3.73 2.25
CA PRO A 595 8.82 3.71 2.21
C PRO A 595 8.24 5.12 2.45
N HIS A 596 6.99 5.32 2.06
CA HIS A 596 6.37 6.64 2.13
C HIS A 596 6.15 7.15 3.56
N THR A 597 6.16 6.25 4.55
CA THR A 597 5.96 6.55 5.97
C THR A 597 7.05 7.45 6.55
N VAL A 598 8.30 7.36 6.07
CA VAL A 598 9.44 8.16 6.58
C VAL A 598 9.23 9.65 6.36
N TRP A 599 8.43 10.03 5.37
CA TRP A 599 8.11 11.42 5.05
C TRP A 599 6.70 11.83 5.45
N GLY A 600 6.04 11.08 6.34
CA GLY A 600 4.82 11.58 6.98
C GLY A 600 5.08 12.92 7.69
N PHE A 601 4.04 13.73 7.84
CA PHE A 601 4.13 14.98 8.59
C PHE A 601 2.96 15.13 9.57
N LYS A 602 3.15 15.99 10.56
CA LYS A 602 2.07 16.64 11.30
C LYS A 602 1.95 18.08 10.84
N THR A 603 0.87 18.75 11.23
CA THR A 603 0.62 20.14 10.82
C THR A 603 0.39 21.03 12.02
N MET A 604 1.06 22.18 12.01
CA MET A 604 0.71 23.35 12.82
C MET A 604 -0.14 24.28 11.95
N SER A 605 -1.32 24.66 12.42
CA SER A 605 -2.32 25.40 11.65
C SER A 605 -2.80 26.65 12.37
N ARG A 606 -2.77 27.79 11.68
CA ARG A 606 -3.27 29.06 12.19
C ARG A 606 -4.79 28.98 12.31
N ASN A 607 -5.32 29.38 13.45
CA ASN A 607 -6.73 29.23 13.77
C ASN A 607 -7.61 30.33 13.16
N ILE A 608 -7.65 30.39 11.83
CA ILE A 608 -8.46 31.37 11.08
C ILE A 608 -9.88 30.85 10.78
N GLY A 609 -10.27 29.71 11.33
CA GLY A 609 -11.58 29.08 11.07
C GLY A 609 -11.69 28.38 9.70
N ALA A 610 -10.57 28.16 9.00
CA ALA A 610 -10.55 27.58 7.64
C ALA A 610 -10.96 26.10 7.58
N TYR A 611 -10.77 25.34 8.65
CA TYR A 611 -10.96 23.89 8.66
C TYR A 611 -12.05 23.47 9.64
N LYS A 612 -12.92 22.54 9.22
CA LYS A 612 -14.00 22.02 10.08
C LYS A 612 -13.56 20.88 11.00
N LYS A 613 -12.36 20.33 10.80
CA LYS A 613 -11.90 19.12 11.49
C LYS A 613 -10.39 19.11 11.74
N ILE A 614 -9.97 18.74 12.95
CA ILE A 614 -8.59 18.34 13.27
C ILE A 614 -8.46 16.82 13.06
N SER A 615 -7.36 16.37 12.46
CA SER A 615 -7.07 14.95 12.24
C SER A 615 -5.60 14.65 12.49
N CYS A 616 -5.25 13.36 12.49
CA CYS A 616 -3.96 12.88 13.00
C CYS A 616 -2.73 13.47 12.30
N HIS A 617 -2.82 13.85 11.02
CA HIS A 617 -1.70 14.41 10.25
C HIS A 617 -1.89 15.88 9.85
N ARG A 618 -3.13 16.29 9.60
CA ARG A 618 -3.48 17.61 9.05
C ARG A 618 -4.91 17.97 9.42
N PRO A 619 -5.26 19.27 9.43
CA PRO A 619 -6.65 19.66 9.42
C PRO A 619 -7.32 19.24 8.09
N ASN A 620 -8.62 18.96 8.16
CA ASN A 620 -9.43 18.45 7.06
C ASN A 620 -10.70 19.28 6.89
N GLN A 621 -11.41 19.04 5.78
CA GLN A 621 -12.64 19.76 5.43
C GLN A 621 -12.40 21.28 5.38
N LEU A 622 -11.45 21.69 4.52
CA LEU A 622 -11.23 23.09 4.17
C LEU A 622 -12.54 23.69 3.66
N ARG A 623 -12.92 24.85 4.20
CA ARG A 623 -14.10 25.58 3.73
C ARG A 623 -13.78 26.32 2.44
N ASP A 624 -14.75 26.35 1.53
CA ASP A 624 -14.56 26.91 0.19
C ASP A 624 -14.22 28.41 0.22
N ASP A 625 -14.77 29.17 1.17
CA ASP A 625 -14.53 30.60 1.39
C ASP A 625 -13.12 30.95 1.90
N PHE A 626 -12.35 29.95 2.33
CA PHE A 626 -10.97 30.13 2.83
C PHE A 626 -9.90 29.60 1.87
N ARG A 627 -10.26 29.06 0.71
CA ARG A 627 -9.29 28.43 -0.22
C ARG A 627 -8.18 29.37 -0.66
N ASP A 628 -8.52 30.62 -0.94
CA ASP A 628 -7.54 31.64 -1.37
C ASP A 628 -6.79 32.29 -0.21
N GLN A 629 -7.18 31.96 1.03
CA GLN A 629 -6.58 32.51 2.26
C GLN A 629 -5.58 31.55 2.92
N VAL A 630 -5.54 30.27 2.50
CA VAL A 630 -4.63 29.28 3.09
C VAL A 630 -3.29 29.24 2.37
N LYS A 631 -2.21 29.27 3.14
CA LYS A 631 -0.83 29.15 2.68
C LYS A 631 -0.14 28.03 3.44
N TRP A 632 0.30 27.00 2.72
CA TRP A 632 1.08 25.92 3.30
C TRP A 632 2.56 26.10 3.03
N VAL A 633 3.38 25.94 4.06
CA VAL A 633 4.84 25.87 3.95
C VAL A 633 5.36 24.56 4.51
N ASN A 634 6.51 24.08 4.01
CA ASN A 634 7.23 22.96 4.60
C ASN A 634 8.20 23.42 5.70
N GLY A 635 8.94 22.49 6.30
CA GLY A 635 9.95 22.77 7.32
C GLY A 635 11.14 23.63 6.87
N SER A 636 11.33 23.85 5.56
CA SER A 636 12.30 24.83 5.03
C SER A 636 11.66 26.19 4.69
N GLY A 637 10.40 26.42 5.07
CA GLY A 637 9.65 27.64 4.77
C GLY A 637 9.21 27.80 3.32
N LYS A 638 9.33 26.75 2.49
CA LYS A 638 8.95 26.80 1.06
C LYS A 638 7.46 26.54 0.89
N ASP A 639 6.84 27.28 -0.02
CA ASP A 639 5.44 27.10 -0.39
C ASP A 639 5.15 25.72 -0.99
N ILE A 640 4.21 25.01 -0.38
CA ILE A 640 3.72 23.70 -0.80
C ILE A 640 2.18 23.67 -0.91
N THR A 641 1.53 24.83 -0.95
CA THR A 641 0.05 24.99 -0.96
C THR A 641 -0.61 24.10 -1.99
N ARG A 642 -0.07 24.09 -3.22
CA ARG A 642 -0.58 23.24 -4.30
C ARG A 642 -0.51 21.74 -3.99
N ASP A 643 0.53 21.29 -3.28
CA ASP A 643 0.75 19.88 -2.97
C ASP A 643 0.01 19.44 -1.69
N ALA A 644 -0.36 20.36 -0.79
CA ALA A 644 -0.85 20.03 0.55
C ALA A 644 -2.23 20.61 0.94
N ALA A 645 -2.77 21.62 0.26
CA ALA A 645 -4.03 22.25 0.69
C ALA A 645 -5.23 21.29 0.63
N GLU A 646 -5.35 20.50 -0.44
CA GLU A 646 -6.52 19.63 -0.69
C GLU A 646 -6.37 18.23 -0.07
N ASN A 647 -5.20 17.60 -0.23
CA ASN A 647 -4.96 16.23 0.20
C ASN A 647 -3.47 15.97 0.48
N GLY A 648 -3.16 14.79 1.03
CA GLY A 648 -1.80 14.36 1.37
C GLY A 648 -1.52 14.38 2.87
N TRP A 649 -0.76 13.40 3.34
CA TRP A 649 -0.32 13.24 4.75
C TRP A 649 1.21 13.15 4.86
N ARG A 650 1.90 13.32 3.73
CA ARG A 650 3.34 13.12 3.61
C ARG A 650 3.96 14.09 2.61
N SER A 651 5.23 14.37 2.83
CA SER A 651 6.06 15.10 1.89
C SER A 651 6.37 14.27 0.64
N SER A 652 6.72 14.97 -0.43
CA SER A 652 7.16 14.41 -1.70
C SER A 652 8.54 14.95 -2.04
N LYS A 653 9.16 14.47 -3.13
CA LYS A 653 10.41 15.06 -3.63
C LYS A 653 10.32 16.56 -3.95
N ARG A 654 9.11 17.10 -4.17
CA ARG A 654 8.89 18.54 -4.40
C ARG A 654 8.66 19.34 -3.13
N SER A 655 8.10 18.71 -2.10
CA SER A 655 7.63 19.38 -0.88
C SER A 655 8.47 19.08 0.36
N ILE A 656 9.41 18.14 0.30
CA ILE A 656 10.33 17.82 1.42
C ILE A 656 11.20 19.04 1.80
N GLY A 657 11.34 19.29 3.10
CA GLY A 657 12.16 20.38 3.63
C GLY A 657 12.20 20.35 5.15
N TYR A 658 13.36 20.70 5.71
CA TYR A 658 13.63 20.62 7.15
C TYR A 658 14.39 21.84 7.69
N ASP A 659 14.88 22.76 6.85
CA ASP A 659 15.99 23.67 7.21
C ASP A 659 15.69 24.60 8.39
N LEU A 660 14.44 25.02 8.57
CA LEU A 660 14.01 25.91 9.65
C LEU A 660 13.31 25.15 10.78
N LEU A 661 12.56 24.10 10.45
CA LEU A 661 11.79 23.27 11.38
C LEU A 661 11.81 21.81 10.93
N GLN A 662 12.10 20.90 11.85
CA GLN A 662 11.98 19.45 11.70
C GLN A 662 11.13 18.88 12.83
N LEU A 663 10.27 17.88 12.56
CA LEU A 663 9.56 17.17 13.63
C LEU A 663 10.34 15.89 13.97
N ASN A 664 11.09 15.89 15.07
CA ASN A 664 11.79 14.70 15.53
C ASN A 664 10.76 13.72 16.10
N HIS A 665 10.75 12.47 15.63
CA HIS A 665 9.81 11.45 16.08
C HIS A 665 10.57 10.26 16.69
N TYR A 666 10.49 10.12 18.01
CA TYR A 666 11.13 9.09 18.83
C TYR A 666 10.19 7.93 19.08
N ALA A 667 9.70 7.32 18.01
CA ALA A 667 8.59 6.36 18.05
C ALA A 667 8.87 5.13 18.93
N LEU A 668 10.12 4.72 19.08
CA LEU A 668 10.50 3.54 19.86
C LEU A 668 11.09 3.90 21.23
N ARG A 669 11.88 4.98 21.30
CA ARG A 669 12.73 5.28 22.47
C ARG A 669 13.62 4.07 22.76
N SER A 670 13.73 3.59 24.00
CA SER A 670 14.51 2.37 24.31
C SER A 670 13.81 1.09 23.85
N ALA A 671 14.55 -0.02 23.77
CA ALA A 671 13.98 -1.33 23.45
C ALA A 671 12.91 -1.79 24.47
N GLU A 672 13.12 -1.52 25.76
CA GLU A 672 12.11 -1.77 26.81
C GLU A 672 10.85 -0.90 26.63
N SER A 673 11.01 0.38 26.27
CA SER A 673 9.88 1.27 25.98
C SER A 673 9.04 0.77 24.80
N TYR A 674 9.69 0.17 23.79
CA TYR A 674 9.01 -0.48 22.68
C TYR A 674 8.12 -1.66 23.13
N LEU A 675 8.55 -2.49 24.09
CA LEU A 675 7.72 -3.59 24.62
C LEU A 675 6.46 -3.04 25.29
N ILE A 676 6.60 -2.02 26.12
CA ILE A 676 5.46 -1.35 26.78
C ILE A 676 4.53 -0.74 25.72
N LYS A 677 5.09 -0.16 24.66
CA LYS A 677 4.31 0.35 23.52
C LYS A 677 3.54 -0.75 22.80
N ARG A 678 4.16 -1.92 22.58
CA ARG A 678 3.49 -3.10 22.01
C ARG A 678 2.32 -3.54 22.90
N GLN A 679 2.52 -3.67 24.20
CA GLN A 679 1.48 -4.09 25.14
C GLN A 679 0.24 -3.17 25.12
N ARG A 680 0.42 -1.85 25.10
CA ARG A 680 -0.72 -0.90 25.17
C ARG A 680 -1.45 -0.65 23.83
N GLY A 681 -0.80 -0.93 22.68
CA GLY A 681 -1.34 -0.70 21.34
C GLY A 681 -1.27 0.75 20.84
N ARG A 682 -1.93 1.07 19.70
CA ARG A 682 -1.96 2.44 19.11
C ARG A 682 -3.33 3.11 19.30
N ALA A 683 -3.34 4.41 19.60
CA ALA A 683 -4.57 5.20 19.78
C ALA A 683 -5.43 5.36 18.50
N LEU A 684 -4.85 5.21 17.30
CA LEU A 684 -5.58 5.32 16.03
C LEU A 684 -6.08 3.96 15.49
N HIS A 685 -5.39 2.86 15.81
CA HIS A 685 -5.68 1.51 15.31
C HIS A 685 -5.61 0.51 16.48
N VAL A 686 -6.72 0.37 17.19
CA VAL A 686 -6.83 -0.51 18.37
C VAL A 686 -6.78 -2.00 18.02
N ASP A 687 -7.16 -2.38 16.78
CA ASP A 687 -7.23 -3.79 16.34
C ASP A 687 -5.95 -4.30 15.63
N ARG A 688 -4.86 -3.51 15.62
CA ARG A 688 -3.59 -3.92 14.97
C ARG A 688 -2.50 -4.14 16.01
N SER A 689 -2.03 -5.38 16.12
CA SER A 689 -0.92 -5.72 17.00
C SER A 689 0.40 -5.11 16.46
N ILE A 690 1.15 -4.40 17.31
CA ILE A 690 2.47 -3.80 16.98
C ILE A 690 3.56 -4.88 16.98
N GLY A 691 3.85 -5.52 15.85
CA GLY A 691 4.88 -6.57 15.78
C GLY A 691 6.27 -6.05 15.37
N ILE A 692 7.18 -6.97 15.03
CA ILE A 692 8.52 -6.68 14.51
C ILE A 692 8.50 -5.78 13.26
N ASN A 693 7.44 -5.86 12.45
CA ASN A 693 7.21 -4.98 11.30
C ASN A 693 7.12 -3.49 11.67
N TYR A 694 6.65 -3.17 12.88
CA TYR A 694 6.65 -1.80 13.37
C TYR A 694 8.07 -1.34 13.73
N TRP A 695 8.85 -2.19 14.41
CA TRP A 695 10.26 -1.95 14.68
C TRP A 695 11.04 -1.66 13.39
N ILE A 696 10.89 -2.50 12.37
CA ILE A 696 11.53 -2.32 11.05
C ILE A 696 11.20 -0.94 10.45
N ARG A 697 9.94 -0.49 10.55
CA ARG A 697 9.49 0.79 10.00
C ARG A 697 9.95 2.01 10.79
N MET A 698 10.22 1.87 12.09
CA MET A 698 10.42 3.01 13.02
C MET A 698 11.83 3.14 13.57
N ASP A 699 12.61 2.06 13.65
CA ASP A 699 13.95 2.09 14.22
C ASP A 699 14.99 2.64 13.24
N TRP A 700 15.20 3.94 13.16
CA TRP A 700 16.16 4.52 12.20
C TRP A 700 17.40 5.09 12.90
N SER A 701 18.55 4.43 12.76
CA SER A 701 19.81 4.82 13.41
C SER A 701 20.97 5.04 12.42
N ASP A 702 20.66 5.64 11.26
CA ASP A 702 21.60 5.76 10.12
C ASP A 702 22.49 7.01 10.15
N HIS A 703 21.92 8.13 10.58
CA HIS A 703 22.58 9.43 10.58
C HIS A 703 22.44 10.10 11.93
N ARG A 704 23.46 10.86 12.33
CA ARG A 704 23.42 11.60 13.58
C ARG A 704 22.74 12.96 13.40
N ASP A 705 21.87 13.34 14.32
CA ASP A 705 21.29 14.68 14.45
C ASP A 705 21.23 15.11 15.92
N ILE A 706 22.17 15.99 16.30
CA ILE A 706 22.27 16.56 17.66
C ILE A 706 21.75 17.99 17.74
N THR A 707 21.09 18.51 16.70
CA THR A 707 20.69 19.93 16.63
C THR A 707 19.68 20.30 17.71
N ILE A 708 18.80 19.36 18.08
CA ILE A 708 17.81 19.56 19.14
C ILE A 708 18.47 19.77 20.51
N LYS A 709 19.68 19.23 20.73
CA LYS A 709 20.40 19.28 22.01
C LYS A 709 20.78 20.68 22.46
N ARG A 710 20.76 21.66 21.54
CA ARG A 710 20.92 23.09 21.87
C ARG A 710 19.86 23.58 22.87
N ASN A 711 18.73 22.86 22.98
CA ASN A 711 17.67 23.13 23.94
C ASN A 711 17.93 22.60 25.35
N ILE A 712 18.84 21.63 25.54
CA ILE A 712 19.00 20.90 26.80
C ILE A 712 19.09 21.83 28.02
N PRO A 713 19.88 22.92 28.01
CA PRO A 713 19.95 23.82 29.17
C PRO A 713 18.59 24.44 29.54
N ARG A 714 17.85 25.02 28.58
CA ARG A 714 16.55 25.66 28.85
C ARG A 714 15.45 24.66 29.18
N VAL A 715 15.50 23.47 28.58
CA VAL A 715 14.56 22.37 28.90
C VAL A 715 14.79 21.91 30.33
N ARG A 716 16.05 21.78 30.75
CA ARG A 716 16.40 21.37 32.12
C ARG A 716 15.90 22.37 33.14
N GLU A 717 16.08 23.67 32.90
CA GLU A 717 15.58 24.72 33.78
C GLU A 717 14.06 24.63 33.96
N GLU A 718 13.31 24.49 32.87
CA GLU A 718 11.84 24.35 32.92
C GLU A 718 11.40 23.03 33.56
N TYR A 719 12.10 21.93 33.28
CA TYR A 719 11.82 20.61 33.85
C TYR A 719 12.02 20.60 35.38
N GLU A 720 13.12 21.16 35.87
CA GLU A 720 13.37 21.29 37.32
C GLU A 720 12.34 22.21 37.99
N ARG A 721 11.86 23.25 37.30
CA ARG A 721 10.77 24.09 37.79
C ARG A 721 9.47 23.32 37.96
N LEU A 722 9.15 22.40 37.05
CA LEU A 722 7.99 21.51 37.19
C LEU A 722 8.19 20.55 38.38
N LEU A 723 9.34 19.89 38.45
CA LEU A 723 9.66 18.94 39.51
C LEU A 723 9.90 19.55 40.90
N ALA A 724 9.92 20.88 41.02
CA ALA A 724 9.91 21.57 42.31
C ALA A 724 8.58 21.35 43.05
N ASP A 725 7.49 21.02 42.35
CA ASP A 725 6.24 20.59 42.97
C ASP A 725 6.36 19.15 43.51
N PRO A 726 6.23 18.93 44.83
CA PRO A 726 6.47 17.62 45.43
C PRO A 726 5.43 16.57 45.05
N GLU A 727 4.18 16.98 44.78
CA GLU A 727 3.12 16.06 44.35
C GLU A 727 3.38 15.59 42.91
N LEU A 728 3.74 16.52 42.01
CA LEU A 728 4.09 16.19 40.64
C LEU A 728 5.32 15.27 40.57
N ARG A 729 6.36 15.56 41.36
CA ARG A 729 7.55 14.70 41.48
C ARG A 729 7.19 13.30 41.94
N ALA A 730 6.37 13.17 42.99
CA ALA A 730 5.95 11.86 43.49
C ALA A 730 5.20 11.03 42.44
N TRP A 731 4.34 11.67 41.63
CA TRP A 731 3.64 11.00 40.54
C TRP A 731 4.55 10.62 39.37
N HIS A 732 5.52 11.48 39.02
CA HIS A 732 6.56 11.14 38.03
C HIS A 732 7.36 9.91 38.48
N ASP A 733 7.88 9.93 39.71
CA ASP A 733 8.66 8.82 40.27
C ASP A 733 7.86 7.52 40.30
N LYS A 734 6.58 7.59 40.69
CA LYS A 734 5.67 6.44 40.72
C LYS A 734 5.38 5.91 39.31
N GLY A 735 5.16 6.78 38.35
CA GLY A 735 4.92 6.38 36.96
C GLY A 735 6.15 5.77 36.32
N PHE A 736 7.34 6.32 36.59
CA PHE A 736 8.60 5.72 36.15
C PHE A 736 8.82 4.34 36.78
N ALA A 737 8.58 4.20 38.08
CA ALA A 737 8.65 2.90 38.77
C ALA A 737 7.67 1.88 38.18
N TRP A 738 6.45 2.29 37.81
CA TRP A 738 5.48 1.44 37.13
C TRP A 738 6.01 0.94 35.78
N HIS A 739 6.61 1.82 34.96
CA HIS A 739 7.15 1.43 33.65
C HIS A 739 8.34 0.46 33.80
N ARG A 740 9.20 0.66 34.80
CA ARG A 740 10.28 -0.28 35.11
C ARG A 740 9.74 -1.66 35.51
N ALA A 741 8.78 -1.70 36.42
CA ALA A 741 8.15 -2.95 36.82
C ALA A 741 7.43 -3.63 35.64
N LYS A 742 6.80 -2.85 34.75
CA LYS A 742 6.18 -3.36 33.53
C LYS A 742 7.20 -3.92 32.55
N ALA A 743 8.35 -3.28 32.37
CA ALA A 743 9.44 -3.82 31.55
C ALA A 743 9.92 -5.17 32.10
N GLU A 744 10.14 -5.28 33.42
CA GLU A 744 10.50 -6.55 34.08
C GLU A 744 9.43 -7.64 33.88
N GLU A 745 8.15 -7.30 34.01
CA GLU A 745 7.03 -8.21 33.73
C GLU A 745 7.02 -8.70 32.27
N LEU A 746 7.26 -7.80 31.32
CA LEU A 746 7.27 -8.14 29.89
C LEU A 746 8.48 -9.01 29.52
N HIS A 747 9.65 -8.79 30.13
CA HIS A 747 10.80 -9.68 29.98
C HIS A 747 10.53 -11.10 30.52
N ALA A 748 9.73 -11.23 31.57
CA ALA A 748 9.33 -12.54 32.09
C ALA A 748 8.34 -13.28 31.16
N ASN A 749 7.75 -12.59 30.17
CA ASN A 749 6.84 -13.19 29.20
C ASN A 749 7.62 -13.68 27.96
N PRO A 750 7.59 -14.99 27.63
CA PRO A 750 8.35 -15.54 26.50
C PRO A 750 8.06 -14.90 25.12
N GLU A 751 6.82 -14.49 24.84
CA GLU A 751 6.47 -13.84 23.55
C GLU A 751 7.13 -12.47 23.43
N PHE A 752 7.12 -11.69 24.52
CA PHE A 752 7.70 -10.36 24.55
C PHE A 752 9.23 -10.41 24.58
N GLU A 753 9.80 -11.39 25.29
CA GLU A 753 11.25 -11.63 25.29
C GLU A 753 11.76 -12.05 23.90
N ASP A 754 11.06 -12.95 23.21
CA ASP A 754 11.40 -13.32 21.82
C ASP A 754 11.33 -12.10 20.88
N LEU A 755 10.27 -11.29 21.00
CA LEU A 755 10.16 -10.04 20.23
C LEU A 755 11.30 -9.05 20.54
N TYR A 756 11.70 -8.95 21.80
CA TYR A 756 12.81 -8.10 22.25
C TYR A 756 14.13 -8.55 21.63
N GLN A 757 14.45 -9.85 21.72
CA GLN A 757 15.67 -10.41 21.14
C GLN A 757 15.69 -10.23 19.62
N GLN A 758 14.57 -10.51 18.94
CA GLN A 758 14.44 -10.26 17.50
C GLN A 758 14.70 -8.78 17.17
N ALA A 759 14.13 -7.85 17.94
CA ALA A 759 14.34 -6.41 17.72
C ALA A 759 15.81 -6.00 17.83
N LEU A 760 16.54 -6.55 18.81
CA LEU A 760 17.97 -6.26 19.02
C LEU A 760 18.90 -6.92 18.00
N GLU A 761 18.53 -8.08 17.47
CA GLU A 761 19.26 -8.78 16.41
C GLU A 761 19.15 -8.05 15.06
N LEU A 762 18.07 -7.31 14.83
CA LEU A 762 17.82 -6.57 13.59
C LEU A 762 18.73 -5.33 13.44
N LYS A 763 19.94 -5.56 12.94
CA LYS A 763 20.90 -4.50 12.58
C LYS A 763 20.89 -4.26 11.07
N LEU A 764 20.07 -3.29 10.63
CA LEU A 764 19.90 -2.96 9.22
C LEU A 764 20.47 -1.58 8.91
N THR A 765 21.16 -1.45 7.78
CA THR A 765 21.45 -0.15 7.16
C THR A 765 20.17 0.51 6.64
N GLY A 766 20.19 1.82 6.43
CA GLY A 766 19.02 2.59 6.01
C GLY A 766 18.50 2.18 4.64
N THR A 767 19.37 1.66 3.76
CA THR A 767 18.94 1.12 2.47
C THR A 767 18.28 -0.25 2.63
N GLU A 768 18.82 -1.14 3.47
CA GLU A 768 18.20 -2.44 3.78
C GLU A 768 16.85 -2.24 4.47
N ARG A 769 16.79 -1.34 5.46
CA ARG A 769 15.57 -0.98 6.17
C ARG A 769 14.53 -0.37 5.25
N ALA A 770 14.92 0.57 4.39
CA ALA A 770 14.02 1.14 3.39
C ALA A 770 13.47 0.08 2.43
N ALA A 771 14.30 -0.87 2.01
CA ALA A 771 13.88 -1.96 1.13
C ALA A 771 12.90 -2.94 1.80
N TRP A 772 13.17 -3.31 3.05
CA TRP A 772 12.28 -4.18 3.80
C TRP A 772 10.97 -3.47 4.15
N ALA A 773 11.03 -2.25 4.65
CA ALA A 773 9.84 -1.48 4.96
C ALA A 773 8.98 -1.19 3.71
N LEU A 774 9.59 -1.01 2.53
CA LEU A 774 8.87 -0.92 1.25
C LEU A 774 8.12 -2.21 0.92
N THR A 775 8.72 -3.37 1.20
CA THR A 775 8.07 -4.68 1.02
C THR A 775 6.80 -4.75 1.87
N LEU A 776 6.92 -4.38 3.15
CA LEU A 776 5.80 -4.39 4.10
C LEU A 776 4.67 -3.43 3.70
N ASP A 777 4.97 -2.30 3.05
CA ASP A 777 3.97 -1.33 2.55
C ASP A 777 3.24 -1.83 1.30
N MET A 778 3.83 -2.76 0.53
CA MET A 778 3.21 -3.37 -0.65
C MET A 778 2.34 -4.59 -0.32
N GLU A 779 2.58 -5.21 0.84
CA GLU A 779 1.84 -6.37 1.35
C GLU A 779 0.62 -5.98 2.20
N SER A 780 0.60 -4.75 2.74
CA SER A 780 -0.51 -4.16 3.50
C SER A 780 -1.53 -3.47 2.63
#